data_AF-A0A7M7PTY3-F1
#
_entry.id   AF-A0A7M7PTY3-F1
#
_cell.length_a   1.000
_cell.length_b   1.000
_cell.length_c   1.000
_cell.angle_alpha   90.00
_cell.angle_beta   90.00
_cell.angle_gamma   90.00
#
_symmetry.space_group_name_H-M   'P 1'
#
loop_
_entity.id
_entity.type
_entity.pdbx_description
1 polymer ?
#
loop_
_entity_poly.entity_id
_entity_poly.type
_entity_poly.pdbx_seq_one_letter_code
_entity_poly.pdbx_strand_id
1 'polypeptide(L)'
;MEGVGDGPAIVVDSGADDGTIQEEDAENEIPADALEAVNELKDELDQIVLQPPKIDMTPADLPMQSYPLTYKENDNKEKLVLAYAENFRRQYVHLYRDRKPLLLCPLNECGVEKFVCTTIRPTTLPFQELYDYDGCAEFVSDYVTFDPLDPPVDLPKSLLSSTTVLRRQRGNCFEMSTLLCSLLLGAGYDAYVVCGYATREMTLCDETREICPLMKKKNEVKKEEKKKEMRKYTVKPPKDLRSKFILEMEARKEAEQAKEEQQRKKEMEEKQEELEKPPSDELYGLRIHCWVLVLSGKREVPENFFIEPLTGNSYSTQHDGYLGIESLWNNHNYWVNMQDCSNGCKDLLFDLGDCVRWEFMFPSNEKPTLDIPDMDEDALDFEDDEDEEKEEEKHLDMPPSWVSPLELTLKEFQSRCPQGKKTLTYKRAKLEKFAHYLMKDGLIIRLSIYHDKEMKDLVRVEETYSFRSDKLHLRVHNHRTGLITEYYHQGRPLHLKEQTYGQWPDSERTMIFYNHARVDGLTRREENALEMTEHFDNRDDFLLYCHVVFGKRPKKLEPAGSLPSSNPRPILKIVEKFRRNKAKPANEDIAECIYLISEDRIQLTFHHQDDKITASTRDFIKPPNANDKGAVLTFSQDMTSTFRVDPLAEPPKNLFIYNLLRELVDKEDKTVHSVRDSEEEVKEILTERQEEEARSDLDISVYDTERNEKAKQHRIERERLQMEEKKRREEMELDYLAPFLAQIGDPEKLNRQQALKLKEDCLADLKMRLIDKANLIQSRFEKETVELHKKQTWYQNNQMNMQKEDEEEYLEYCSEAMFRIHILELRLNRHKEMAPHKYMALDQKLKTDQRLSEFFGATLGDKR
;
A
#
# COMPACT_ATOMS: atom_id res chain seq x y z
N MET A 1 53.35 47.70 -0.60
CA MET A 1 52.74 48.49 0.49
C MET A 1 51.77 47.56 1.17
N GLU A 2 52.26 46.89 2.21
CA GLU A 2 51.92 47.23 3.61
C GLU A 2 50.43 46.89 3.86
N GLY A 3 50.04 45.90 4.65
CA GLY A 3 50.73 45.22 5.74
C GLY A 3 49.90 45.37 7.02
N VAL A 4 49.74 44.23 7.71
CA VAL A 4 49.71 44.09 9.17
C VAL A 4 48.39 44.30 9.92
N GLY A 5 48.13 43.34 10.82
CA GLY A 5 47.33 43.50 12.05
C GLY A 5 46.54 42.24 12.41
N ASP A 6 47.17 41.16 12.89
CA ASP A 6 47.25 40.75 14.33
C ASP A 6 45.88 40.71 15.02
N GLY A 7 45.33 39.58 15.48
CA GLY A 7 45.81 38.51 16.37
C GLY A 7 44.61 38.17 17.31
N PRO A 8 44.68 37.29 18.34
CA PRO A 8 45.71 36.33 18.72
C PRO A 8 45.17 34.87 18.85
N ALA A 9 46.12 33.94 19.00
CA ALA A 9 45.93 32.62 19.60
C ALA A 9 45.82 32.73 21.14
N ILE A 10 45.31 31.67 21.79
CA ILE A 10 45.61 31.13 23.14
C ILE A 10 44.53 30.06 23.42
N VAL A 11 44.85 28.76 23.32
CA VAL A 11 45.43 27.88 24.37
C VAL A 11 44.47 27.67 25.53
N VAL A 12 44.09 26.40 25.78
CA VAL A 12 44.12 25.59 27.04
C VAL A 12 43.57 24.22 26.61
N ASP A 13 44.35 23.13 26.49
CA ASP A 13 45.02 22.31 27.51
C ASP A 13 44.06 21.43 28.36
N SER A 14 44.63 20.33 28.88
CA SER A 14 44.12 19.20 29.67
C SER A 14 43.71 17.99 28.82
N GLY A 15 44.48 16.91 28.70
CA GLY A 15 45.64 16.46 29.46
C GLY A 15 45.36 15.12 30.15
N ALA A 16 46.37 14.23 30.06
CA ALA A 16 46.70 13.11 30.95
C ALA A 16 45.66 11.96 31.09
N ASP A 17 46.02 10.70 31.29
CA ASP A 17 47.27 10.00 31.61
C ASP A 17 46.98 8.51 31.28
N ASP A 18 47.78 7.82 30.49
CA ASP A 18 49.03 7.13 30.85
C ASP A 18 48.86 5.81 31.64
N GLY A 19 49.61 4.82 31.17
CA GLY A 19 50.14 3.74 31.97
C GLY A 19 49.82 2.33 31.44
N THR A 20 50.76 1.46 31.05
CA THR A 20 52.22 1.54 30.92
C THR A 20 52.70 0.14 30.43
N ILE A 21 53.88 0.07 29.78
CA ILE A 21 54.91 -1.02 29.87
C ILE A 21 54.59 -2.35 29.11
N GLN A 22 55.43 -2.99 28.27
CA GLN A 22 56.89 -3.14 28.20
C GLN A 22 57.31 -3.74 26.82
N GLU A 23 58.50 -3.34 26.33
CA GLU A 23 59.58 -4.18 25.73
C GLU A 23 59.27 -5.23 24.64
N GLU A 24 59.84 -5.08 23.43
CA GLU A 24 61.15 -5.66 23.04
C GLU A 24 61.41 -5.46 21.52
N ASP A 25 62.52 -4.79 21.19
CA ASP A 25 63.07 -4.75 19.84
C ASP A 25 63.63 -6.12 19.45
N ALA A 26 63.14 -6.68 18.35
CA ALA A 26 63.82 -7.73 17.61
C ALA A 26 63.81 -7.37 16.13
N GLU A 27 65.00 -6.98 15.64
CA GLU A 27 65.32 -6.87 14.23
C GLU A 27 64.95 -8.16 13.49
N ASN A 28 64.02 -8.08 12.54
CA ASN A 28 63.89 -9.06 11.47
C ASN A 28 63.94 -8.28 10.16
N GLU A 29 65.11 -8.29 9.53
CA GLU A 29 65.29 -7.87 8.14
C GLU A 29 64.30 -8.64 7.25
N ILE A 30 63.48 -7.89 6.52
CA ILE A 30 62.56 -8.45 5.53
C ILE A 30 63.43 -9.08 4.42
N PRO A 31 63.26 -10.37 4.09
CA PRO A 31 64.01 -11.04 3.03
C PRO A 31 63.87 -10.28 1.70
N ALA A 32 64.98 -10.10 0.97
CA ALA A 32 65.01 -9.38 -0.30
C ALA A 32 63.97 -9.90 -1.32
N ASP A 33 63.72 -11.22 -1.30
CA ASP A 33 62.74 -11.90 -2.15
C ASP A 33 61.29 -11.42 -1.90
N ALA A 34 60.96 -10.99 -0.68
CA ALA A 34 59.64 -10.45 -0.34
C ALA A 34 59.47 -8.99 -0.81
N LEU A 35 60.57 -8.23 -0.89
CA LEU A 35 60.56 -6.88 -1.44
C LEU A 35 60.49 -6.90 -2.98
N GLU A 36 61.10 -7.91 -3.60
CA GLU A 36 61.02 -8.15 -5.04
C GLU A 36 59.59 -8.55 -5.46
N ALA A 37 58.93 -9.45 -4.72
CA ALA A 37 57.53 -9.82 -4.96
C ALA A 37 56.55 -8.64 -4.77
N VAL A 38 56.83 -7.72 -3.84
CA VAL A 38 56.01 -6.50 -3.63
C VAL A 38 56.23 -5.49 -4.75
N ASN A 39 57.44 -5.38 -5.29
CA ASN A 39 57.72 -4.52 -6.43
C ASN A 39 57.16 -5.10 -7.75
N GLU A 40 57.20 -6.42 -7.95
CA GLU A 40 56.53 -7.09 -9.08
C GLU A 40 55.00 -6.88 -9.03
N LEU A 41 54.37 -7.01 -7.85
CA LEU A 41 52.96 -6.68 -7.65
C LEU A 41 52.64 -5.21 -7.96
N LYS A 42 53.57 -4.31 -7.63
CA LYS A 42 53.42 -2.87 -7.87
C LYS A 42 53.55 -2.51 -9.36
N ASP A 43 54.47 -3.16 -10.06
CA ASP A 43 54.65 -3.04 -11.51
C ASP A 43 53.48 -3.69 -12.29
N GLU A 44 52.87 -4.77 -11.78
CA GLU A 44 51.62 -5.34 -12.32
C GLU A 44 50.42 -4.42 -12.09
N LEU A 45 50.35 -3.74 -10.94
CA LEU A 45 49.31 -2.76 -10.62
C LEU A 45 49.44 -1.46 -11.45
N ASP A 46 50.66 -1.01 -11.73
CA ASP A 46 50.94 0.21 -12.52
C ASP A 46 50.70 0.00 -14.04
N GLN A 47 50.61 -1.25 -14.52
CA GLN A 47 50.16 -1.57 -15.89
C GLN A 47 48.62 -1.48 -16.06
N ILE A 48 47.86 -1.34 -14.97
CA ILE A 48 46.41 -1.16 -15.01
C ILE A 48 46.08 0.31 -15.29
N VAL A 49 46.03 0.68 -16.57
CA VAL A 49 45.54 2.00 -16.99
C VAL A 49 44.01 2.02 -16.89
N LEU A 50 43.50 2.67 -15.83
CA LEU A 50 42.09 3.04 -15.72
C LEU A 50 41.77 4.13 -16.76
N GLN A 51 41.27 3.72 -17.94
CA GLN A 51 40.51 4.65 -18.76
C GLN A 51 39.19 4.93 -18.05
N PRO A 52 38.80 6.19 -17.83
CA PRO A 52 37.45 6.49 -17.34
C PRO A 52 36.46 5.87 -18.32
N PRO A 53 35.44 5.15 -17.83
CA PRO A 53 34.50 4.49 -18.71
C PRO A 53 33.85 5.56 -19.58
N LYS A 54 33.91 5.37 -20.91
CA LYS A 54 32.82 5.86 -21.74
C LYS A 54 31.59 5.15 -21.21
N ILE A 55 30.74 5.90 -20.52
CA ILE A 55 29.48 5.39 -20.00
C ILE A 55 28.58 5.16 -21.21
N ASP A 56 28.67 3.98 -21.81
CA ASP A 56 27.53 3.38 -22.48
C ASP A 56 26.65 2.80 -21.36
N MET A 57 25.48 3.40 -21.14
CA MET A 57 24.52 2.97 -20.13
C MET A 57 23.81 1.68 -20.56
N THR A 58 24.45 0.53 -20.36
CA THR A 58 23.76 -0.77 -20.33
C THR A 58 23.90 -1.38 -18.93
N PRO A 59 22.83 -1.42 -18.11
CA PRO A 59 22.87 -2.00 -16.77
C PRO A 59 23.20 -3.50 -16.82
N ALA A 60 24.02 -3.99 -15.91
CA ALA A 60 24.47 -5.38 -15.80
C ALA A 60 23.38 -6.41 -16.14
N ASP A 61 23.52 -7.07 -17.29
CA ASP A 61 22.72 -8.23 -17.64
C ASP A 61 23.07 -9.39 -16.70
N LEU A 62 22.05 -10.04 -16.15
CA LEU A 62 22.23 -11.26 -15.38
C LEU A 62 22.96 -12.31 -16.24
N PRO A 63 23.82 -13.15 -15.65
CA PRO A 63 24.42 -14.24 -16.40
C PRO A 63 23.31 -15.11 -16.97
N MET A 64 23.30 -15.30 -18.29
CA MET A 64 22.33 -16.09 -19.07
C MET A 64 21.92 -17.42 -18.39
N GLN A 65 22.80 -18.01 -17.59
CA GLN A 65 22.59 -19.24 -16.83
C GLN A 65 21.43 -19.19 -15.83
N SER A 66 21.01 -18.02 -15.33
CA SER A 66 19.93 -17.91 -14.33
C SER A 66 18.51 -18.07 -14.88
N TYR A 67 18.33 -17.98 -16.21
CA TYR A 67 17.02 -18.06 -16.83
C TYR A 67 16.58 -19.51 -17.11
N PRO A 68 15.28 -19.85 -16.95
CA PRO A 68 14.72 -21.14 -17.34
C PRO A 68 14.91 -21.45 -18.83
N LEU A 69 14.83 -22.74 -19.19
CA LEU A 69 14.96 -23.18 -20.60
C LEU A 69 13.92 -22.56 -21.53
N THR A 70 12.72 -22.25 -21.03
CA THR A 70 11.65 -21.61 -21.81
C THR A 70 12.04 -20.24 -22.38
N TYR A 71 13.02 -19.56 -21.78
CA TYR A 71 13.55 -18.27 -22.25
C TYR A 71 14.60 -18.45 -23.33
N LYS A 72 15.28 -19.60 -23.35
CA LYS A 72 16.48 -19.85 -24.18
C LYS A 72 16.17 -20.63 -25.44
N GLU A 73 15.06 -21.34 -25.47
CA GLU A 73 14.69 -22.23 -26.57
C GLU A 73 13.20 -22.07 -26.89
N ASN A 74 12.87 -22.38 -28.15
CA ASN A 74 11.49 -22.46 -28.63
C ASN A 74 11.05 -23.92 -28.72
N ASP A 75 9.88 -24.22 -28.15
CA ASP A 75 9.25 -25.52 -28.32
C ASP A 75 8.70 -25.71 -29.75
N ASN A 76 8.18 -26.90 -30.07
CA ASN A 76 7.68 -27.20 -31.41
C ASN A 76 6.42 -26.39 -31.77
N LYS A 77 5.57 -26.04 -30.80
CA LYS A 77 4.37 -25.23 -31.02
C LYS A 77 4.74 -23.76 -31.21
N GLU A 78 5.65 -23.23 -30.41
CA GLU A 78 6.22 -21.88 -30.55
C GLU A 78 6.87 -21.72 -31.93
N LYS A 79 7.67 -22.70 -32.40
CA LYS A 79 8.24 -22.68 -33.75
C LYS A 79 7.19 -22.62 -34.85
N LEU A 80 6.07 -23.33 -34.69
CA LEU A 80 4.96 -23.32 -35.64
C LEU A 80 4.26 -21.96 -35.66
N VAL A 81 4.00 -21.37 -34.49
CA VAL A 81 3.44 -20.02 -34.36
C VAL A 81 4.37 -18.96 -34.94
N LEU A 82 5.67 -19.05 -34.71
CA LEU A 82 6.64 -18.12 -35.30
C LEU A 82 6.66 -18.21 -36.83
N ALA A 83 6.58 -19.43 -37.38
CA ALA A 83 6.49 -19.61 -38.84
C ALA A 83 5.18 -19.02 -39.40
N TYR A 84 4.06 -19.19 -38.69
CA TYR A 84 2.78 -18.61 -39.05
C TYR A 84 2.80 -17.07 -39.00
N ALA A 85 3.33 -16.50 -37.91
CA ALA A 85 3.49 -15.06 -37.73
C ALA A 85 4.40 -14.43 -38.80
N GLU A 86 5.48 -15.11 -39.20
CA GLU A 86 6.35 -14.65 -40.27
C GLU A 86 5.65 -14.68 -41.65
N ASN A 87 4.80 -15.68 -41.91
CA ASN A 87 3.98 -15.71 -43.12
C ASN A 87 2.97 -14.54 -43.13
N PHE A 88 2.26 -14.33 -42.02
CA PHE A 88 1.35 -13.21 -41.85
C PHE A 88 2.04 -11.86 -42.05
N ARG A 89 3.22 -11.67 -41.45
CA ARG A 89 4.05 -10.46 -41.64
C ARG A 89 4.39 -10.21 -43.10
N ARG A 90 4.76 -11.25 -43.86
CA ARG A 90 5.09 -11.13 -45.29
C ARG A 90 3.88 -10.72 -46.12
N GLN A 91 2.71 -11.29 -45.83
CA GLN A 91 1.47 -10.94 -46.51
C GLN A 91 1.07 -9.49 -46.18
N TYR A 92 1.12 -9.11 -44.91
CA TYR A 92 0.82 -7.77 -44.44
C TYR A 92 1.72 -6.72 -45.11
N VAL A 93 3.04 -6.90 -45.11
CA VAL A 93 3.98 -5.97 -45.75
C VAL A 93 3.78 -5.92 -47.28
N HIS A 94 3.36 -7.02 -47.90
CA HIS A 94 3.07 -7.06 -49.33
C HIS A 94 1.80 -6.28 -49.70
N LEU A 95 0.74 -6.43 -48.91
CA LEU A 95 -0.57 -5.79 -49.12
C LEU A 95 -0.54 -4.30 -48.72
N TYR A 96 0.13 -3.98 -47.61
CA TYR A 96 0.14 -2.65 -47.00
C TYR A 96 1.55 -2.05 -46.97
N ARG A 97 2.10 -1.74 -48.16
CA ARG A 97 3.48 -1.27 -48.32
C ARG A 97 3.80 0.06 -47.63
N ASP A 98 2.79 0.89 -47.45
CA ASP A 98 2.92 2.22 -46.83
C ASP A 98 2.81 2.17 -45.29
N ARG A 99 2.41 1.02 -44.72
CA ARG A 99 2.34 0.80 -43.26
C ARG A 99 3.64 0.22 -42.73
N LYS A 100 3.99 0.57 -41.49
CA LYS A 100 5.16 -0.02 -40.81
C LYS A 100 4.93 -1.52 -40.54
N PRO A 101 5.99 -2.35 -40.55
CA PRO A 101 5.87 -3.76 -40.15
C PRO A 101 5.34 -3.89 -38.72
N LEU A 102 4.50 -4.90 -38.48
CA LEU A 102 3.92 -5.19 -37.17
C LEU A 102 4.95 -5.77 -36.18
N LEU A 103 4.81 -5.45 -34.90
CA LEU A 103 5.58 -6.10 -33.81
C LEU A 103 4.94 -7.46 -33.48
N LEU A 104 5.49 -8.53 -34.06
CA LEU A 104 4.98 -9.89 -33.89
C LEU A 104 5.92 -10.78 -33.09
N CYS A 105 7.22 -10.77 -33.43
CA CYS A 105 8.21 -11.70 -32.90
C CYS A 105 9.49 -10.97 -32.41
N PRO A 106 9.42 -10.10 -31.39
CA PRO A 106 10.62 -9.46 -30.84
C PRO A 106 11.57 -10.47 -30.19
N LEU A 107 12.83 -10.06 -30.04
CA LEU A 107 13.82 -10.82 -29.27
C LEU A 107 13.57 -10.65 -27.77
N ASN A 108 13.64 -11.73 -27.00
CA ASN A 108 13.64 -11.63 -25.53
C ASN A 108 15.03 -11.30 -24.96
N GLU A 109 15.16 -11.24 -23.64
CA GLU A 109 16.44 -11.02 -22.93
C GLU A 109 17.53 -12.06 -23.22
N CYS A 110 17.18 -13.22 -23.76
CA CYS A 110 18.13 -14.26 -24.16
C CYS A 110 18.45 -14.25 -25.66
N GLY A 111 17.95 -13.27 -26.41
CA GLY A 111 18.15 -13.18 -27.86
C GLY A 111 17.34 -14.22 -28.66
N VAL A 112 16.24 -14.71 -28.11
CA VAL A 112 15.34 -15.69 -28.76
C VAL A 112 14.09 -14.97 -29.23
N GLU A 113 13.69 -15.18 -30.48
CA GLU A 113 12.43 -14.67 -31.01
C GLU A 113 11.26 -15.35 -30.30
N LYS A 114 10.38 -14.53 -29.71
CA LYS A 114 9.17 -14.96 -29.03
C LYS A 114 7.98 -14.20 -29.59
N PHE A 115 6.85 -14.89 -29.73
CA PHE A 115 5.62 -14.25 -30.17
C PHE A 115 5.08 -13.29 -29.09
N VAL A 116 4.64 -12.09 -29.45
CA VAL A 116 4.25 -11.05 -28.48
C VAL A 116 3.12 -11.47 -27.54
N CYS A 117 2.15 -12.29 -27.98
CA CYS A 117 1.08 -12.76 -27.10
C CYS A 117 1.61 -13.67 -25.98
N THR A 118 2.66 -14.46 -26.24
CA THR A 118 3.21 -15.39 -25.25
C THR A 118 4.11 -14.71 -24.22
N THR A 119 4.41 -13.42 -24.37
CA THR A 119 5.09 -12.62 -23.33
C THR A 119 4.13 -12.20 -22.20
N ILE A 120 2.82 -12.20 -22.47
CA ILE A 120 1.79 -11.90 -21.48
C ILE A 120 1.51 -13.18 -20.67
N ARG A 121 1.69 -13.09 -19.35
CA ARG A 121 1.37 -14.18 -18.43
C ARG A 121 0.34 -13.69 -17.41
N PRO A 122 -0.96 -13.97 -17.61
CA PRO A 122 -1.98 -13.66 -16.61
C PRO A 122 -1.57 -14.16 -15.23
N THR A 123 -1.39 -13.25 -14.28
CA THR A 123 -0.90 -13.59 -12.94
C THR A 123 -1.62 -12.78 -11.87
N THR A 124 -2.17 -13.47 -10.88
CA THR A 124 -2.80 -12.86 -9.70
C THR A 124 -1.80 -12.85 -8.54
N LEU A 125 -1.50 -11.67 -7.99
CA LEU A 125 -0.61 -11.51 -6.83
C LEU A 125 -1.41 -11.39 -5.52
N PRO A 126 -0.86 -11.74 -4.35
CA PRO A 126 -1.59 -11.78 -3.08
C PRO A 126 -1.82 -10.40 -2.43
N PHE A 127 -1.88 -9.33 -3.23
CA PHE A 127 -2.05 -7.95 -2.77
C PHE A 127 -3.40 -7.42 -3.25
N GLN A 128 -4.29 -7.10 -2.31
CA GLN A 128 -5.67 -6.66 -2.61
C GLN A 128 -5.72 -5.42 -3.50
N GLU A 129 -4.77 -4.49 -3.35
CA GLU A 129 -4.68 -3.28 -4.19
C GLU A 129 -4.46 -3.62 -5.68
N LEU A 130 -3.88 -4.78 -6.00
CA LEU A 130 -3.66 -5.21 -7.39
C LEU A 130 -4.88 -5.93 -7.99
N TYR A 131 -6.00 -6.00 -7.28
CA TYR A 131 -7.23 -6.56 -7.86
C TYR A 131 -8.02 -5.49 -8.60
N ASP A 132 -7.81 -4.22 -8.28
CA ASP A 132 -8.46 -3.09 -8.94
C ASP A 132 -7.56 -2.53 -10.04
N TYR A 133 -8.16 -2.05 -11.14
CA TYR A 133 -7.38 -1.64 -12.32
C TYR A 133 -6.53 -0.40 -12.05
N ASP A 134 -7.03 0.51 -11.20
CA ASP A 134 -6.37 1.75 -10.79
C ASP A 134 -5.18 1.44 -9.87
N GLY A 135 -5.34 0.52 -8.91
CA GLY A 135 -4.26 0.07 -8.05
C GLY A 135 -3.16 -0.70 -8.82
N CYS A 136 -3.53 -1.54 -9.80
CA CYS A 136 -2.59 -2.16 -10.74
C CYS A 136 -1.79 -1.12 -11.54
N ALA A 137 -2.48 -0.14 -12.12
CA ALA A 137 -1.89 0.90 -12.96
C ALA A 137 -0.95 1.80 -12.14
N GLU A 138 -1.39 2.24 -10.95
CA GLU A 138 -0.56 3.03 -10.04
C GLU A 138 0.68 2.25 -9.62
N PHE A 139 0.55 0.96 -9.26
CA PHE A 139 1.69 0.13 -8.89
C PHE A 139 2.71 0.02 -10.02
N VAL A 140 2.31 -0.32 -11.25
CA VAL A 140 3.25 -0.46 -12.38
C VAL A 140 3.96 0.87 -12.66
N SER A 141 3.20 1.98 -12.68
CA SER A 141 3.75 3.30 -12.95
C SER A 141 4.77 3.72 -11.89
N ASP A 142 4.52 3.43 -10.61
CA ASP A 142 5.40 3.80 -9.51
C ASP A 142 6.60 2.85 -9.38
N TYR A 143 6.41 1.56 -9.66
CA TYR A 143 7.40 0.50 -9.46
C TYR A 143 8.44 0.41 -10.56
N VAL A 144 8.08 0.77 -11.80
CA VAL A 144 8.98 0.69 -12.94
C VAL A 144 9.43 2.09 -13.36
N THR A 145 10.74 2.30 -13.46
CA THR A 145 11.28 3.54 -14.06
C THR A 145 11.17 3.45 -15.56
N PHE A 146 10.54 4.47 -16.15
CA PHE A 146 10.36 4.57 -17.59
C PHE A 146 11.68 4.87 -18.31
N ASP A 147 11.99 4.08 -19.33
CA ASP A 147 13.05 4.29 -20.30
C ASP A 147 12.44 4.60 -21.69
N PRO A 148 12.64 5.82 -22.24
CA PRO A 148 12.11 6.17 -23.55
C PRO A 148 12.67 5.31 -24.69
N LEU A 149 11.88 5.14 -25.75
CA LEU A 149 12.35 4.50 -26.98
C LEU A 149 13.36 5.40 -27.70
N ASP A 150 14.46 4.79 -28.16
CA ASP A 150 15.49 5.45 -28.95
C ASP A 150 15.84 4.60 -30.20
N PRO A 151 15.45 5.02 -31.42
CA PRO A 151 14.68 6.22 -31.73
C PRO A 151 13.17 6.07 -31.41
N PRO A 152 12.43 7.16 -31.15
CA PRO A 152 11.02 7.11 -30.70
C PRO A 152 10.01 6.77 -31.82
N VAL A 153 10.48 6.60 -33.05
CA VAL A 153 9.66 6.31 -34.23
C VAL A 153 9.74 4.84 -34.64
N ASP A 154 10.63 4.04 -34.05
CA ASP A 154 10.82 2.65 -34.43
C ASP A 154 10.28 1.71 -33.34
N LEU A 155 9.79 0.55 -33.77
CA LEU A 155 9.35 -0.50 -32.85
C LEU A 155 10.56 -1.09 -32.11
N PRO A 156 10.39 -1.49 -30.84
CA PRO A 156 11.48 -2.10 -30.09
C PRO A 156 11.87 -3.44 -30.73
N LYS A 157 13.17 -3.66 -30.92
CA LYS A 157 13.71 -4.93 -31.46
C LYS A 157 13.63 -6.06 -30.45
N SER A 158 13.64 -5.72 -29.17
CA SER A 158 13.56 -6.65 -28.06
C SER A 158 12.42 -6.28 -27.11
N LEU A 159 11.79 -7.29 -26.53
CA LEU A 159 10.74 -7.14 -25.52
C LEU A 159 11.11 -8.02 -24.32
N LEU A 160 11.46 -7.38 -23.20
CA LEU A 160 11.81 -8.10 -21.98
C LEU A 160 10.57 -8.74 -21.35
N SER A 161 10.76 -9.90 -20.71
CA SER A 161 9.69 -10.53 -19.93
C SER A 161 9.24 -9.66 -18.75
N SER A 162 7.95 -9.74 -18.40
CA SER A 162 7.39 -9.08 -17.21
C SER A 162 8.14 -9.42 -15.91
N THR A 163 8.69 -10.63 -15.79
CA THR A 163 9.55 -11.03 -14.66
C THR A 163 10.89 -10.30 -14.62
N THR A 164 11.51 -10.06 -15.78
CA THR A 164 12.77 -9.32 -15.87
C THR A 164 12.52 -7.83 -15.60
N VAL A 165 11.43 -7.27 -16.11
CA VAL A 165 11.00 -5.89 -15.85
C VAL A 165 10.78 -5.65 -14.36
N LEU A 166 10.04 -6.53 -13.67
CA LEU A 166 9.84 -6.44 -12.22
C LEU A 166 11.17 -6.46 -11.46
N ARG A 167 12.09 -7.35 -11.81
CA ARG A 167 13.38 -7.47 -11.12
C ARG A 167 14.29 -6.27 -11.36
N ARG A 168 14.34 -5.75 -12.58
CA ARG A 168 15.19 -4.61 -12.96
C ARG A 168 14.58 -3.27 -12.57
N GLN A 169 13.26 -3.24 -12.35
CA GLN A 169 12.44 -2.06 -12.10
C GLN A 169 12.65 -0.93 -13.14
N ARG A 170 12.90 -1.32 -14.39
CA ARG A 170 13.10 -0.43 -15.53
C ARG A 170 12.47 -1.04 -16.77
N GLY A 171 11.87 -0.21 -17.60
CA GLY A 171 11.36 -0.65 -18.89
C GLY A 171 10.79 0.47 -19.74
N ASN A 172 10.60 0.17 -21.02
CA ASN A 172 9.93 1.06 -21.97
C ASN A 172 8.40 0.89 -21.93
N CYS A 173 7.67 1.68 -22.73
CA CYS A 173 6.20 1.67 -22.75
C CYS A 173 5.60 0.31 -23.14
N PHE A 174 6.27 -0.49 -24.00
CA PHE A 174 5.82 -1.84 -24.37
C PHE A 174 5.97 -2.83 -23.22
N GLU A 175 7.11 -2.78 -22.54
CA GLU A 175 7.42 -3.64 -21.39
C GLU A 175 6.50 -3.33 -20.21
N MET A 176 6.27 -2.05 -19.91
CA MET A 176 5.35 -1.62 -18.86
C MET A 176 3.89 -1.98 -19.18
N SER A 177 3.45 -1.83 -20.44
CA SER A 177 2.12 -2.25 -20.88
C SER A 177 1.93 -3.77 -20.79
N THR A 178 2.94 -4.55 -21.17
CA THR A 178 2.91 -6.02 -21.12
C THR A 178 2.81 -6.51 -19.67
N LEU A 179 3.55 -5.89 -18.75
CA LEU A 179 3.46 -6.15 -17.32
C LEU A 179 2.07 -5.81 -16.78
N LEU A 180 1.57 -4.61 -17.07
CA LEU A 180 0.25 -4.15 -16.63
C LEU A 180 -0.88 -5.05 -17.16
N CYS A 181 -0.86 -5.38 -18.45
CA CYS A 181 -1.84 -6.27 -19.07
C CYS A 181 -1.80 -7.67 -18.44
N SER A 182 -0.61 -8.19 -18.10
CA SER A 182 -0.46 -9.48 -17.40
C SER A 182 -1.12 -9.48 -16.01
N LEU A 183 -1.02 -8.37 -15.27
CA LEU A 183 -1.65 -8.23 -13.96
C LEU A 183 -3.17 -8.06 -14.09
N LEU A 184 -3.64 -7.23 -15.02
CA LEU A 184 -5.07 -6.99 -15.24
C LEU A 184 -5.82 -8.24 -15.70
N LEU A 185 -5.25 -9.00 -16.64
CA LEU A 185 -5.81 -10.30 -17.05
C LEU A 185 -5.82 -11.29 -15.88
N GLY A 186 -4.78 -11.29 -15.04
CA GLY A 186 -4.74 -12.09 -13.82
C GLY A 186 -5.78 -11.69 -12.77
N ALA A 187 -6.18 -10.42 -12.72
CA ALA A 187 -7.26 -9.92 -11.88
C ALA A 187 -8.67 -10.14 -12.50
N GLY A 188 -8.74 -10.61 -13.74
CA GLY A 188 -9.98 -10.96 -14.45
C GLY A 188 -10.55 -9.86 -15.34
N TYR A 189 -9.81 -8.77 -15.60
CA TYR A 189 -10.21 -7.76 -16.58
C TYR A 189 -9.98 -8.25 -18.01
N ASP A 190 -10.78 -7.75 -18.95
CA ASP A 190 -10.55 -7.97 -20.37
C ASP A 190 -9.58 -6.91 -20.91
N ALA A 191 -8.28 -7.20 -20.81
CA ALA A 191 -7.22 -6.24 -21.10
C ALA A 191 -6.36 -6.63 -22.30
N TYR A 192 -5.94 -5.62 -23.07
CA TYR A 192 -5.18 -5.74 -24.30
C TYR A 192 -4.02 -4.75 -24.29
N VAL A 193 -2.84 -5.19 -24.70
CA VAL A 193 -1.73 -4.31 -25.02
C VAL A 193 -2.02 -3.67 -26.38
N VAL A 194 -1.89 -2.34 -26.46
CA VAL A 194 -2.16 -1.54 -27.65
C VAL A 194 -0.87 -0.97 -28.17
N CYS A 195 -0.57 -1.18 -29.46
CA CYS A 195 0.51 -0.51 -30.16
C CYS A 195 -0.06 0.51 -31.14
N GLY A 196 0.41 1.75 -31.05
CA GLY A 196 -0.06 2.82 -31.92
C GLY A 196 0.79 4.08 -31.81
N TYR A 197 0.14 5.21 -32.08
CA TYR A 197 0.77 6.53 -32.09
C TYR A 197 0.18 7.42 -31.01
N ALA A 198 1.03 8.21 -30.36
CA ALA A 198 0.59 9.15 -29.33
C ALA A 198 1.37 10.47 -29.40
N THR A 199 0.86 11.48 -28.72
CA THR A 199 1.52 12.79 -28.63
C THR A 199 2.85 12.70 -27.89
N ARG A 200 3.74 13.67 -28.13
CA ARG A 200 5.04 13.74 -27.44
C ARG A 200 4.88 13.64 -25.93
N GLU A 201 3.92 14.37 -25.38
CA GLU A 201 3.66 14.43 -23.94
C GLU A 201 3.32 13.05 -23.36
N MET A 202 2.49 12.27 -24.06
CA MET A 202 2.15 10.89 -23.64
C MET A 202 3.37 9.96 -23.75
N THR A 203 4.10 10.03 -24.88
CA THR A 203 5.26 9.15 -25.13
C THR A 203 6.44 9.39 -24.20
N LEU A 204 6.57 10.60 -23.64
CA LEU A 204 7.69 10.99 -22.77
C LEU A 204 7.28 11.06 -21.29
N CYS A 205 6.04 10.73 -20.94
CA CYS A 205 5.51 10.90 -19.58
C CYS A 205 5.67 12.35 -19.08
N ASP A 206 5.43 13.34 -19.95
CA ASP A 206 5.53 14.76 -19.60
C ASP A 206 4.20 15.27 -19.01
N GLU A 207 4.08 15.19 -17.69
CA GLU A 207 2.90 15.67 -16.95
C GLU A 207 2.97 17.16 -16.57
N THR A 208 3.98 17.92 -17.02
CA THR A 208 4.23 19.31 -16.59
C THR A 208 3.12 20.31 -16.94
N ARG A 209 2.21 19.90 -17.84
CA ARG A 209 1.04 20.68 -18.29
C ARG A 209 -0.27 20.16 -17.73
N GLU A 210 -0.25 18.99 -17.11
CA GLU A 210 -1.41 18.35 -16.50
C GLU A 210 -1.60 18.82 -15.05
N ILE A 211 -2.85 18.95 -14.64
CA ILE A 211 -3.18 19.27 -13.25
C ILE A 211 -3.00 18.00 -12.41
N CYS A 212 -2.19 18.07 -11.37
CA CYS A 212 -1.95 16.96 -10.44
C CYS A 212 -3.28 16.34 -9.96
N PRO A 213 -3.47 15.01 -10.06
CA PRO A 213 -4.72 14.36 -9.66
C PRO A 213 -5.16 14.67 -8.22
N LEU A 214 -4.20 14.80 -7.29
CA LEU A 214 -4.46 15.15 -5.88
C LEU A 214 -5.04 16.56 -5.70
N MET A 215 -4.89 17.44 -6.70
CA MET A 215 -5.50 18.78 -6.68
C MET A 215 -6.91 18.81 -7.26
N LYS A 216 -7.33 17.79 -8.03
CA LYS A 216 -8.68 17.71 -8.59
C LYS A 216 -9.63 17.42 -7.43
N LYS A 217 -10.54 18.35 -7.11
CA LYS A 217 -11.59 18.10 -6.10
C LYS A 217 -12.41 16.90 -6.56
N LYS A 218 -12.48 15.84 -5.74
CA LYS A 218 -13.46 14.77 -5.95
C LYS A 218 -14.84 15.43 -6.04
N ASN A 219 -15.62 15.08 -7.06
CA ASN A 219 -16.94 15.66 -7.32
C ASN A 219 -17.87 15.36 -6.14
N GLU A 220 -17.83 16.21 -5.11
CA GLU A 220 -18.88 16.21 -4.09
C GLU A 220 -20.17 16.60 -4.78
N VAL A 221 -21.14 15.67 -4.74
CA VAL A 221 -22.52 15.93 -5.15
C VAL A 221 -22.95 17.21 -4.44
N LYS A 222 -23.03 18.31 -5.19
CA LYS A 222 -23.57 19.57 -4.69
C LYS A 222 -24.97 19.26 -4.20
N LYS A 223 -25.14 19.11 -2.88
CA LYS A 223 -26.46 19.16 -2.26
C LYS A 223 -27.03 20.51 -2.66
N GLU A 224 -28.03 20.48 -3.53
CA GLU A 224 -28.78 21.68 -3.90
C GLU A 224 -29.15 22.39 -2.61
N GLU A 225 -28.59 23.59 -2.43
CA GLU A 225 -29.05 24.49 -1.37
C GLU A 225 -30.53 24.74 -1.65
N LYS A 226 -31.40 24.05 -0.88
CA LYS A 226 -32.82 24.35 -0.86
C LYS A 226 -32.95 25.84 -0.60
N LYS A 227 -33.37 26.60 -1.61
CA LYS A 227 -33.76 28.00 -1.46
C LYS A 227 -34.70 28.07 -0.27
N LYS A 228 -34.28 28.74 0.81
CA LYS A 228 -35.13 28.95 1.99
C LYS A 228 -36.42 29.60 1.51
N GLU A 229 -37.53 28.87 1.57
CA GLU A 229 -38.85 29.43 1.32
C GLU A 229 -39.07 30.59 2.28
N MET A 230 -39.24 31.80 1.73
CA MET A 230 -39.54 32.98 2.53
C MET A 230 -40.91 32.78 3.19
N ARG A 231 -40.91 32.62 4.52
CA ARG A 231 -42.15 32.49 5.31
C ARG A 231 -43.00 33.75 5.14
N LYS A 232 -44.30 33.56 4.87
CA LYS A 232 -45.35 34.57 4.56
C LYS A 232 -45.46 35.75 5.54
N TYR A 233 -44.86 35.65 6.73
CA TYR A 233 -44.82 36.70 7.75
C TYR A 233 -43.37 36.98 8.16
N THR A 234 -42.59 37.59 7.27
CA THR A 234 -41.28 38.16 7.62
C THR A 234 -41.43 39.66 7.87
N VAL A 235 -40.96 40.12 9.03
CA VAL A 235 -40.99 41.54 9.41
C VAL A 235 -40.20 42.33 8.38
N LYS A 236 -40.83 43.34 7.78
CA LYS A 236 -40.17 44.19 6.78
C LYS A 236 -38.96 44.85 7.43
N PRO A 237 -37.75 44.76 6.82
CA PRO A 237 -36.58 45.41 7.37
C PRO A 237 -36.81 46.92 7.51
N PRO A 238 -36.14 47.58 8.47
CA PRO A 238 -36.21 49.02 8.64
C PRO A 238 -36.01 49.74 7.31
N LYS A 239 -36.83 50.75 7.06
CA LYS A 239 -36.86 51.48 5.78
C LYS A 239 -35.52 52.19 5.62
N ASP A 240 -34.70 51.71 4.69
CA ASP A 240 -33.44 52.36 4.35
C ASP A 240 -33.75 53.77 3.80
N LEU A 241 -33.26 54.79 4.50
CA LEU A 241 -33.50 56.21 4.17
C LEU A 241 -32.50 56.74 3.13
N ARG A 242 -31.57 55.91 2.67
CA ARG A 242 -30.65 56.24 1.57
C ARG A 242 -31.42 56.31 0.26
N SER A 243 -31.09 57.29 -0.59
CA SER A 243 -31.73 57.47 -1.89
C SER A 243 -31.49 56.23 -2.76
N LYS A 244 -32.57 55.60 -3.23
CA LYS A 244 -32.50 54.42 -4.11
C LYS A 244 -31.65 54.68 -5.36
N PHE A 245 -31.69 55.90 -5.88
CA PHE A 245 -30.91 56.30 -7.05
C PHE A 245 -29.39 56.31 -6.78
N ILE A 246 -28.97 56.69 -5.57
CA ILE A 246 -27.54 56.70 -5.18
C ILE A 246 -27.04 55.27 -5.01
N LEU A 247 -27.80 54.43 -4.30
CA LEU A 247 -27.49 53.00 -4.16
C LEU A 247 -27.43 52.29 -5.51
N GLU A 248 -28.31 52.62 -6.44
CA GLU A 248 -28.35 52.03 -7.78
C GLU A 248 -27.20 52.53 -8.67
N MET A 249 -26.77 53.80 -8.52
CA MET A 249 -25.54 54.31 -9.16
C MET A 249 -24.26 53.68 -8.60
N GLU A 250 -24.14 53.57 -7.28
CA GLU A 250 -22.99 52.94 -6.61
C GLU A 250 -22.90 51.47 -7.00
N ALA A 251 -24.01 50.73 -6.95
CA ALA A 251 -24.07 49.34 -7.38
C ALA A 251 -23.75 49.17 -8.88
N ARG A 252 -24.19 50.10 -9.74
CA ARG A 252 -23.85 50.07 -11.17
C ARG A 252 -22.36 50.32 -11.41
N LYS A 253 -21.75 51.25 -10.66
CA LYS A 253 -20.32 51.55 -10.74
C LYS A 253 -19.46 50.40 -10.21
N GLU A 254 -19.85 49.79 -9.09
CA GLU A 254 -19.21 48.57 -8.56
C GLU A 254 -19.34 47.40 -9.54
N ALA A 255 -20.51 47.21 -10.15
CA ALA A 255 -20.72 46.17 -11.15
C ALA A 255 -19.91 46.40 -12.43
N GLU A 256 -19.73 47.65 -12.85
CA GLU A 256 -18.90 48.01 -14.00
C GLU A 256 -17.41 47.78 -13.72
N GLN A 257 -16.92 48.20 -12.54
CA GLN A 257 -15.56 47.91 -12.08
C GLN A 257 -15.30 46.40 -11.95
N ALA A 258 -16.26 45.65 -11.38
CA ALA A 258 -16.17 44.20 -11.27
C ALA A 258 -16.13 43.52 -12.64
N LYS A 259 -16.92 43.99 -13.61
CA LYS A 259 -16.90 43.48 -15.00
C LYS A 259 -15.58 43.77 -15.70
N GLU A 260 -15.04 44.98 -15.55
CA GLU A 260 -13.77 45.38 -16.14
C GLU A 260 -12.62 44.56 -15.53
N GLU A 261 -12.62 44.33 -14.21
CA GLU A 261 -11.65 43.45 -13.55
C GLU A 261 -11.81 41.99 -14.01
N GLN A 262 -13.05 41.52 -14.23
CA GLN A 262 -13.32 40.19 -14.78
C GLN A 262 -12.79 40.04 -16.20
N GLN A 263 -13.02 41.03 -17.08
CA GLN A 263 -12.48 41.05 -18.44
C GLN A 263 -10.96 41.04 -18.42
N ARG A 264 -10.32 41.87 -17.58
CA ARG A 264 -8.87 41.91 -17.47
C ARG A 264 -8.30 40.58 -16.95
N LYS A 265 -8.98 39.93 -15.99
CA LYS A 265 -8.60 38.58 -15.53
C LYS A 265 -8.72 37.55 -16.65
N LYS A 266 -9.81 37.58 -17.40
CA LYS A 266 -10.06 36.67 -18.52
C LYS A 266 -9.05 36.86 -19.65
N GLU A 267 -8.72 38.09 -20.03
CA GLU A 267 -7.70 38.38 -21.03
C GLU A 267 -6.30 37.94 -20.57
N MET A 268 -5.98 38.10 -19.28
CA MET A 268 -4.72 37.58 -18.74
C MET A 268 -4.70 36.05 -18.71
N GLU A 269 -5.84 35.41 -18.43
CA GLU A 269 -6.01 33.95 -18.45
C GLU A 269 -5.89 33.40 -19.88
N GLU A 270 -6.52 34.02 -20.86
CA GLU A 270 -6.42 33.63 -22.29
C GLU A 270 -4.98 33.79 -22.81
N LYS A 271 -4.29 34.89 -22.48
CA LYS A 271 -2.86 35.06 -22.82
C LYS A 271 -1.98 34.02 -22.14
N GLN A 272 -2.31 33.67 -20.89
CA GLN A 272 -1.59 32.64 -20.15
C GLN A 272 -1.82 31.25 -20.78
N GLU A 273 -3.05 30.91 -21.16
CA GLU A 273 -3.40 29.66 -21.86
C GLU A 273 -2.70 29.55 -23.22
N GLU A 274 -2.60 30.65 -23.96
CA GLU A 274 -1.89 30.67 -25.25
C GLU A 274 -0.38 30.42 -25.07
N LEU A 275 0.25 31.06 -24.07
CA LEU A 275 1.64 30.79 -23.69
C LEU A 275 1.84 29.36 -23.15
N GLU A 276 0.79 28.74 -22.64
CA GLU A 276 0.82 27.38 -22.10
C GLU A 276 0.64 26.28 -23.16
N LYS A 277 0.35 26.61 -24.42
CA LYS A 277 0.23 25.61 -25.51
C LYS A 277 1.54 24.84 -25.76
N PRO A 278 1.46 23.57 -26.22
CA PRO A 278 2.65 22.80 -26.52
C PRO A 278 3.44 23.45 -27.67
N PRO A 279 4.79 23.47 -27.59
CA PRO A 279 5.57 23.88 -28.75
C PRO A 279 5.29 22.91 -29.89
N SER A 280 5.41 23.39 -31.12
CA SER A 280 5.23 22.57 -32.33
C SER A 280 6.10 21.33 -32.26
N ASP A 281 5.54 20.20 -32.65
CA ASP A 281 6.17 18.90 -32.58
C ASP A 281 6.44 18.36 -34.00
N GLU A 282 7.72 18.27 -34.37
CA GLU A 282 8.15 17.81 -35.70
C GLU A 282 7.83 16.33 -35.96
N LEU A 283 7.68 15.52 -34.90
CA LEU A 283 7.39 14.09 -34.97
C LEU A 283 5.94 13.77 -34.58
N TYR A 284 5.05 14.77 -34.64
CA TYR A 284 3.64 14.57 -34.31
C TYR A 284 3.01 13.50 -35.21
N GLY A 285 2.35 12.50 -34.60
CA GLY A 285 1.78 11.36 -35.31
C GLY A 285 2.79 10.28 -35.77
N LEU A 286 4.10 10.49 -35.56
CA LEU A 286 5.14 9.52 -35.95
C LEU A 286 5.70 8.72 -34.77
N ARG A 287 5.51 9.20 -33.54
CA ARG A 287 6.01 8.52 -32.33
C ARG A 287 5.19 7.29 -32.03
N ILE A 288 5.91 6.19 -31.86
CA ILE A 288 5.31 4.93 -31.48
C ILE A 288 5.18 4.91 -29.95
N HIS A 289 4.03 4.46 -29.49
CA HIS A 289 3.74 4.30 -28.08
C HIS A 289 2.95 3.02 -27.83
N CYS A 290 2.97 2.57 -26.58
CA CYS A 290 2.26 1.39 -26.14
C CYS A 290 1.53 1.67 -24.83
N TRP A 291 0.25 1.31 -24.79
CA TRP A 291 -0.62 1.48 -23.62
C TRP A 291 -1.56 0.27 -23.48
N VAL A 292 -2.47 0.29 -22.51
CA VAL A 292 -3.42 -0.82 -22.30
C VAL A 292 -4.85 -0.37 -22.58
N LEU A 293 -5.62 -1.20 -23.29
CA LEU A 293 -7.07 -1.07 -23.46
C LEU A 293 -7.76 -2.06 -22.53
N VAL A 294 -8.78 -1.59 -21.81
CA VAL A 294 -9.69 -2.44 -21.05
C VAL A 294 -11.07 -2.36 -21.68
N LEU A 295 -11.64 -3.52 -22.04
CA LEU A 295 -12.99 -3.61 -22.61
C LEU A 295 -14.05 -3.69 -21.49
N SER A 296 -15.24 -3.15 -21.78
CA SER A 296 -16.42 -3.20 -20.92
C SER A 296 -16.97 -4.63 -20.77
N GLY A 297 -17.67 -4.88 -19.66
CA GLY A 297 -18.36 -6.16 -19.41
C GLY A 297 -17.74 -6.95 -18.25
N LYS A 298 -16.51 -7.45 -18.41
CA LYS A 298 -15.83 -8.17 -17.32
C LYS A 298 -15.52 -7.22 -16.15
N ARG A 299 -15.59 -7.73 -14.91
CA ARG A 299 -15.32 -6.97 -13.67
C ARG A 299 -16.18 -5.69 -13.52
N GLU A 300 -17.41 -5.70 -14.05
CA GLU A 300 -18.36 -4.58 -13.99
C GLU A 300 -17.84 -3.28 -14.62
N VAL A 301 -16.92 -3.37 -15.58
CA VAL A 301 -16.42 -2.20 -16.32
C VAL A 301 -17.53 -1.65 -17.22
N PRO A 302 -17.96 -0.38 -17.04
CA PRO A 302 -19.13 0.17 -17.73
C PRO A 302 -18.86 0.58 -19.17
N GLU A 303 -17.64 1.04 -19.48
CA GLU A 303 -17.25 1.52 -20.81
C GLU A 303 -15.79 1.17 -21.10
N ASN A 304 -15.42 1.11 -22.37
CA ASN A 304 -14.04 0.88 -22.78
C ASN A 304 -13.19 2.09 -22.41
N PHE A 305 -11.98 1.85 -21.90
CA PHE A 305 -11.06 2.92 -21.56
C PHE A 305 -9.60 2.51 -21.77
N PHE A 306 -8.73 3.51 -21.91
CA PHE A 306 -7.28 3.32 -21.97
C PHE A 306 -6.65 3.53 -20.60
N ILE A 307 -5.59 2.79 -20.33
CA ILE A 307 -4.71 3.01 -19.18
C ILE A 307 -3.32 3.33 -19.72
N GLU A 308 -2.79 4.48 -19.32
CA GLU A 308 -1.41 4.87 -19.60
C GLU A 308 -0.50 4.21 -18.55
N PRO A 309 0.31 3.19 -18.92
CA PRO A 309 1.16 2.49 -17.97
C PRO A 309 2.23 3.39 -17.34
N LEU A 310 2.67 4.45 -18.03
CA LEU A 310 3.73 5.33 -17.53
C LEU A 310 3.27 6.21 -16.36
N THR A 311 2.01 6.63 -16.36
CA THR A 311 1.43 7.51 -15.33
C THR A 311 0.45 6.79 -14.40
N GLY A 312 -0.06 5.63 -14.81
CA GLY A 312 -1.11 4.89 -14.10
C GLY A 312 -2.51 5.51 -14.24
N ASN A 313 -2.68 6.51 -15.12
CA ASN A 313 -3.96 7.21 -15.29
C ASN A 313 -4.86 6.49 -16.31
N SER A 314 -6.17 6.51 -16.06
CA SER A 314 -7.17 6.09 -17.04
C SER A 314 -7.65 7.27 -17.90
N TYR A 315 -7.91 6.98 -19.17
CA TYR A 315 -8.38 7.93 -20.17
C TYR A 315 -9.53 7.34 -20.97
N SER A 316 -10.45 8.19 -21.42
CA SER A 316 -11.45 7.80 -22.42
C SER A 316 -10.75 7.35 -23.70
N THR A 317 -11.33 6.38 -24.42
CA THR A 317 -10.85 5.95 -25.74
C THR A 317 -10.82 7.06 -26.79
N GLN A 318 -11.54 8.17 -26.54
CA GLN A 318 -11.61 9.35 -27.41
C GLN A 318 -10.59 10.46 -27.04
N HIS A 319 -9.65 10.17 -26.14
CA HIS A 319 -8.70 11.17 -25.65
C HIS A 319 -7.72 11.64 -26.74
N ASP A 320 -7.52 12.96 -26.86
CA ASP A 320 -6.70 13.61 -27.91
C ASP A 320 -5.22 13.22 -27.89
N GLY A 321 -4.73 12.66 -26.79
CA GLY A 321 -3.35 12.18 -26.64
C GLY A 321 -3.01 10.94 -27.47
N TYR A 322 -4.02 10.16 -27.88
CA TYR A 322 -3.83 8.94 -28.66
C TYR A 322 -4.24 9.18 -30.12
N LEU A 323 -3.26 9.08 -31.01
CA LEU A 323 -3.34 9.54 -32.41
C LEU A 323 -3.68 8.42 -33.40
N GLY A 324 -3.70 7.17 -32.96
CA GLY A 324 -4.11 6.03 -33.77
C GLY A 324 -3.61 4.70 -33.21
N ILE A 325 -4.25 3.60 -33.63
CA ILE A 325 -3.89 2.23 -33.21
C ILE A 325 -3.51 1.44 -34.45
N GLU A 326 -2.37 0.76 -34.41
CA GLU A 326 -1.92 -0.16 -35.45
C GLU A 326 -2.35 -1.60 -35.13
N SER A 327 -2.17 -2.02 -33.88
CA SER A 327 -2.52 -3.37 -33.43
C SER A 327 -2.80 -3.44 -31.94
N LEU A 328 -3.47 -4.52 -31.54
CA LEU A 328 -3.68 -4.88 -30.15
C LEU A 328 -3.52 -6.38 -29.95
N TRP A 329 -3.11 -6.81 -28.75
CA TRP A 329 -2.96 -8.21 -28.43
C TRP A 329 -3.17 -8.50 -26.95
N ASN A 330 -3.58 -9.73 -26.65
CA ASN A 330 -3.63 -10.28 -25.30
C ASN A 330 -2.94 -11.65 -25.30
N ASN A 331 -3.16 -12.44 -24.24
CA ASN A 331 -2.59 -13.79 -24.12
C ASN A 331 -3.24 -14.84 -25.05
N HIS A 332 -4.27 -14.48 -25.83
CA HIS A 332 -5.03 -15.41 -26.69
C HIS A 332 -4.87 -15.12 -28.19
N ASN A 333 -4.76 -13.85 -28.60
CA ASN A 333 -4.66 -13.51 -30.02
C ASN A 333 -3.96 -12.16 -30.26
N TYR A 334 -3.73 -11.88 -31.54
CA TYR A 334 -3.20 -10.63 -32.06
C TYR A 334 -4.18 -10.09 -33.11
N TRP A 335 -4.54 -8.82 -32.99
CA TRP A 335 -5.46 -8.13 -33.88
C TRP A 335 -4.79 -6.91 -34.52
N VAL A 336 -5.01 -6.74 -35.81
CA VAL A 336 -4.54 -5.61 -36.61
C VAL A 336 -5.72 -4.69 -36.88
N ASN A 337 -5.52 -3.39 -36.64
CA ASN A 337 -6.53 -2.40 -36.96
C ASN A 337 -6.61 -2.18 -38.47
N MET A 338 -7.83 -2.28 -38.99
CA MET A 338 -8.17 -2.03 -40.40
C MET A 338 -9.02 -0.77 -40.60
N GLN A 339 -9.31 -0.06 -39.50
CA GLN A 339 -10.10 1.18 -39.50
C GLN A 339 -9.24 2.42 -39.78
N ASP A 340 -9.89 3.52 -40.16
CA ASP A 340 -9.23 4.81 -40.37
C ASP A 340 -8.94 5.52 -39.03
N CYS A 341 -7.69 5.93 -38.83
CA CYS A 341 -7.23 6.68 -37.65
C CYS A 341 -6.96 8.17 -37.93
N SER A 342 -7.43 8.73 -39.05
CA SER A 342 -7.18 10.13 -39.43
C SER A 342 -7.64 11.15 -38.36
N ASN A 343 -8.66 10.81 -37.58
CA ASN A 343 -9.17 11.62 -36.46
C ASN A 343 -8.69 11.11 -35.07
N GLY A 344 -7.57 10.39 -35.03
CA GLY A 344 -7.10 9.73 -33.82
C GLY A 344 -7.91 8.49 -33.49
N CYS A 345 -8.11 8.22 -32.19
CA CYS A 345 -8.88 7.05 -31.71
C CYS A 345 -10.40 7.31 -31.55
N LYS A 346 -10.90 8.50 -31.90
CA LYS A 346 -12.27 8.93 -31.57
C LYS A 346 -13.37 8.13 -32.27
N ASP A 347 -13.11 7.76 -33.52
CA ASP A 347 -14.08 7.10 -34.39
C ASP A 347 -13.91 5.57 -34.39
N LEU A 348 -12.98 5.04 -33.57
CA LEU A 348 -12.68 3.61 -33.52
C LEU A 348 -13.75 2.83 -32.75
N LEU A 349 -14.17 1.70 -33.34
CA LEU A 349 -15.05 0.74 -32.70
C LEU A 349 -14.23 -0.48 -32.25
N PHE A 350 -14.38 -0.87 -30.99
CA PHE A 350 -13.62 -1.94 -30.34
C PHE A 350 -14.38 -3.28 -30.32
N ASP A 351 -15.07 -3.60 -31.42
CA ASP A 351 -15.67 -4.91 -31.64
C ASP A 351 -14.64 -5.83 -32.31
N LEU A 352 -13.87 -6.55 -31.50
CA LEU A 352 -12.77 -7.42 -31.96
C LEU A 352 -13.24 -8.67 -32.72
N GLY A 353 -14.56 -8.92 -32.76
CA GLY A 353 -15.16 -9.98 -33.58
C GLY A 353 -15.44 -9.55 -35.02
N ASP A 354 -15.46 -8.25 -35.31
CA ASP A 354 -15.70 -7.73 -36.66
C ASP A 354 -14.41 -7.80 -37.50
N CYS A 355 -14.32 -8.83 -38.34
CA CYS A 355 -13.16 -9.09 -39.21
C CYS A 355 -12.88 -7.97 -40.23
N VAL A 356 -13.86 -7.09 -40.50
CA VAL A 356 -13.67 -5.94 -41.40
C VAL A 356 -12.91 -4.82 -40.68
N ARG A 357 -13.07 -4.73 -39.36
CA ARG A 357 -12.46 -3.68 -38.52
C ARG A 357 -11.17 -4.14 -37.86
N TRP A 358 -11.14 -5.39 -37.42
CA TRP A 358 -10.02 -6.02 -36.72
C TRP A 358 -9.68 -7.35 -37.37
N GLU A 359 -8.57 -7.39 -38.09
CA GLU A 359 -8.06 -8.62 -38.68
C GLU A 359 -7.27 -9.38 -37.60
N PHE A 360 -7.69 -10.60 -37.25
CA PHE A 360 -7.00 -11.42 -36.26
C PHE A 360 -6.03 -12.41 -36.90
N MET A 361 -4.97 -12.75 -36.17
CA MET A 361 -3.97 -13.72 -36.63
C MET A 361 -4.49 -15.16 -36.55
N PHE A 362 -5.14 -15.52 -35.43
CA PHE A 362 -5.68 -16.87 -35.22
C PHE A 362 -7.21 -16.83 -35.32
N PRO A 363 -7.84 -17.58 -36.25
CA PRO A 363 -9.28 -17.80 -36.21
C PRO A 363 -9.62 -18.52 -34.91
N SER A 364 -10.38 -17.87 -34.03
CA SER A 364 -10.85 -18.47 -32.78
C SER A 364 -12.37 -18.57 -32.81
N ASN A 365 -12.90 -19.69 -32.31
CA ASN A 365 -14.34 -19.89 -32.09
C ASN A 365 -14.85 -19.22 -30.80
N GLU A 366 -13.95 -18.69 -29.95
CA GLU A 366 -14.31 -17.96 -28.73
C GLU A 366 -14.57 -16.48 -29.07
N LYS A 367 -15.78 -16.18 -29.52
CA LYS A 367 -16.25 -14.80 -29.67
C LYS A 367 -16.31 -14.12 -28.28
N PRO A 368 -15.69 -12.95 -28.06
CA PRO A 368 -16.14 -12.04 -27.03
C PRO A 368 -17.35 -11.27 -27.59
N THR A 369 -18.51 -11.94 -27.67
CA THR A 369 -19.76 -11.22 -27.92
C THR A 369 -20.05 -10.34 -26.71
N LEU A 370 -20.21 -9.05 -26.93
CA LEU A 370 -20.79 -8.14 -25.96
C LEU A 370 -22.17 -8.70 -25.57
N ASP A 371 -22.31 -9.20 -24.35
CA ASP A 371 -23.60 -9.59 -23.78
C ASP A 371 -24.47 -8.33 -23.70
N ILE A 372 -25.41 -8.20 -24.65
CA ILE A 372 -26.48 -7.21 -24.58
C ILE A 372 -27.52 -7.75 -23.59
N PRO A 373 -27.80 -7.07 -22.47
CA PRO A 373 -28.86 -7.51 -21.57
C PRO A 373 -30.22 -7.32 -22.23
N ASP A 374 -31.04 -8.37 -22.17
CA ASP A 374 -32.49 -8.40 -22.42
C ASP A 374 -32.97 -8.15 -23.86
N MET A 375 -32.93 -9.19 -24.70
CA MET A 375 -33.96 -9.42 -25.71
C MET A 375 -34.39 -10.89 -25.68
N ASP A 376 -35.69 -11.09 -25.49
CA ASP A 376 -36.37 -12.37 -25.29
C ASP A 376 -35.93 -13.48 -26.29
N GLU A 377 -35.39 -14.57 -25.75
CA GLU A 377 -35.21 -15.86 -26.43
C GLU A 377 -36.57 -16.52 -26.67
N ASP A 378 -37.37 -16.03 -27.63
CA ASP A 378 -38.62 -16.70 -28.03
C ASP A 378 -39.06 -16.39 -29.48
N ALA A 379 -38.11 -16.10 -30.37
CA ALA A 379 -38.40 -16.07 -31.80
C ALA A 379 -37.13 -16.28 -32.61
N LEU A 380 -36.92 -17.52 -33.10
CA LEU A 380 -36.55 -17.86 -34.48
C LEU A 380 -36.25 -19.37 -34.53
N ASP A 381 -37.31 -20.16 -34.41
CA ASP A 381 -37.35 -21.54 -34.89
C ASP A 381 -37.52 -21.46 -36.42
N PHE A 382 -36.42 -21.52 -37.16
CA PHE A 382 -36.42 -21.87 -38.57
C PHE A 382 -35.54 -23.09 -38.75
N GLU A 383 -36.22 -24.23 -38.87
CA GLU A 383 -35.70 -25.47 -39.44
C GLU A 383 -35.05 -25.16 -40.80
N ASP A 384 -33.74 -25.38 -40.91
CA ASP A 384 -33.12 -25.81 -42.17
C ASP A 384 -32.06 -26.86 -41.81
N ASP A 385 -32.47 -28.12 -42.00
CA ASP A 385 -31.62 -29.30 -42.05
C ASP A 385 -30.73 -29.22 -43.30
N GLU A 386 -29.54 -28.66 -43.16
CA GLU A 386 -28.40 -29.02 -44.01
C GLU A 386 -27.21 -29.39 -43.12
N ASP A 387 -27.06 -30.70 -42.91
CA ASP A 387 -25.84 -31.36 -42.45
C ASP A 387 -24.69 -31.08 -43.45
N GLU A 388 -24.12 -29.87 -43.41
CA GLU A 388 -22.74 -29.68 -43.77
C GLU A 388 -21.90 -29.99 -42.53
N GLU A 389 -21.29 -31.18 -42.52
CA GLU A 389 -20.10 -31.46 -41.72
C GLU A 389 -19.03 -30.41 -42.09
N LYS A 390 -19.10 -29.23 -41.46
CA LYS A 390 -17.99 -28.30 -41.41
C LYS A 390 -16.91 -29.04 -40.65
N GLU A 391 -15.95 -29.59 -41.38
CA GLU A 391 -14.65 -29.97 -40.84
C GLU A 391 -14.22 -28.83 -39.93
N GLU A 392 -14.28 -29.05 -38.60
CA GLU A 392 -13.73 -28.11 -37.64
C GLU A 392 -12.26 -27.95 -38.01
N GLU A 393 -11.92 -26.84 -38.70
CA GLU A 393 -10.54 -26.50 -39.01
C GLU A 393 -9.79 -26.59 -37.69
N LYS A 394 -8.81 -27.49 -37.59
CA LYS A 394 -7.97 -27.64 -36.40
C LYS A 394 -7.21 -26.33 -36.20
N HIS A 395 -7.81 -25.41 -35.44
CA HIS A 395 -7.26 -24.11 -35.16
C HIS A 395 -5.90 -24.28 -34.47
N LEU A 396 -4.92 -23.47 -34.86
CA LEU A 396 -3.61 -23.47 -34.23
C LEU A 396 -3.75 -22.84 -32.84
N ASP A 397 -3.83 -23.67 -31.80
CA ASP A 397 -3.93 -23.20 -30.41
C ASP A 397 -2.70 -22.38 -29.99
N MET A 398 -2.95 -21.29 -29.25
CA MET A 398 -1.90 -20.44 -28.67
C MET A 398 -1.01 -21.24 -27.69
N PRO A 399 0.34 -21.23 -27.84
CA PRO A 399 1.24 -21.83 -26.88
C PRO A 399 1.14 -21.16 -25.50
N PRO A 400 1.43 -21.89 -24.41
CA PRO A 400 1.50 -21.28 -23.08
C PRO A 400 2.60 -20.22 -23.03
N SER A 401 2.44 -19.23 -22.16
CA SER A 401 3.46 -18.20 -21.96
C SER A 401 4.79 -18.82 -21.49
N TRP A 402 5.88 -18.40 -22.13
CA TRP A 402 7.26 -18.80 -21.77
C TRP A 402 7.79 -18.08 -20.53
N VAL A 403 7.13 -16.97 -20.14
CA VAL A 403 7.47 -16.15 -18.98
C VAL A 403 7.15 -16.93 -17.70
N SER A 404 7.92 -16.73 -16.63
CA SER A 404 7.67 -17.40 -15.35
C SER A 404 6.55 -16.68 -14.58
N PRO A 405 5.83 -17.34 -13.65
CA PRO A 405 4.87 -16.66 -12.79
C PRO A 405 5.47 -15.40 -12.15
N LEU A 406 4.72 -14.31 -12.14
CA LEU A 406 5.17 -13.10 -11.45
C LEU A 406 5.17 -13.34 -9.95
N GLU A 407 6.31 -13.07 -9.31
CA GLU A 407 6.48 -13.17 -7.87
C GLU A 407 6.90 -11.80 -7.35
N LEU A 408 6.29 -11.38 -6.24
CA LEU A 408 6.58 -10.09 -5.61
C LEU A 408 6.52 -10.25 -4.10
N THR A 409 7.61 -9.95 -3.41
CA THR A 409 7.65 -9.98 -1.94
C THR A 409 6.92 -8.77 -1.35
N LEU A 410 6.50 -8.85 -0.09
CA LEU A 410 5.86 -7.72 0.60
C LEU A 410 6.77 -6.49 0.62
N LYS A 411 8.08 -6.69 0.81
CA LYS A 411 9.08 -5.62 0.82
C LYS A 411 9.19 -4.93 -0.54
N GLU A 412 9.20 -5.68 -1.63
CA GLU A 412 9.22 -5.12 -2.99
C GLU A 412 7.90 -4.41 -3.32
N PHE A 413 6.77 -4.97 -2.93
CA PHE A 413 5.48 -4.31 -3.10
C PHE A 413 5.43 -2.96 -2.36
N GLN A 414 5.91 -2.92 -1.11
CA GLN A 414 5.92 -1.71 -0.27
C GLN A 414 7.03 -0.72 -0.62
N SER A 415 8.13 -1.17 -1.24
CA SER A 415 9.19 -0.27 -1.68
C SER A 415 8.70 0.69 -2.76
N ARG A 416 7.59 0.34 -3.46
CA ARG A 416 6.79 1.12 -4.43
C ARG A 416 7.56 1.73 -5.59
N CYS A 417 8.69 2.39 -5.37
CA CYS A 417 9.54 3.02 -6.36
C CYS A 417 10.97 2.47 -6.31
N PRO A 418 11.70 2.48 -7.44
CA PRO A 418 13.13 2.20 -7.45
C PRO A 418 13.87 3.18 -6.55
N GLN A 419 14.74 2.68 -5.66
CA GLN A 419 15.40 3.48 -4.60
C GLN A 419 14.45 4.07 -3.53
N GLY A 420 13.15 3.77 -3.59
CA GLY A 420 12.14 4.15 -2.62
C GLY A 420 11.66 5.61 -2.69
N LYS A 421 12.07 6.38 -3.71
CA LYS A 421 11.59 7.75 -3.92
C LYS A 421 11.31 7.99 -5.40
N LYS A 422 10.20 8.66 -5.70
CA LYS A 422 9.85 9.14 -7.05
C LYS A 422 9.43 10.61 -6.98
N THR A 423 9.82 11.40 -7.97
CA THR A 423 9.46 12.83 -8.06
C THR A 423 8.81 13.08 -9.40
N LEU A 424 7.59 13.62 -9.37
CA LEU A 424 6.77 13.93 -10.52
C LEU A 424 6.53 15.44 -10.56
N THR A 425 6.53 16.00 -11.77
CA THR A 425 6.33 17.44 -11.98
C THR A 425 5.05 17.63 -12.78
N TYR A 426 4.12 18.40 -12.22
CA TYR A 426 2.82 18.72 -12.78
C TYR A 426 2.72 20.21 -13.07
N LYS A 427 1.60 20.64 -13.69
CA LYS A 427 1.26 22.05 -13.85
C LYS A 427 1.22 22.74 -12.49
N ARG A 428 2.23 23.58 -12.23
CA ARG A 428 2.38 24.39 -11.01
C ARG A 428 2.43 23.53 -9.73
N ALA A 429 2.84 22.27 -9.82
CA ALA A 429 2.93 21.40 -8.67
C ALA A 429 4.09 20.42 -8.81
N LYS A 430 4.71 20.09 -7.68
CA LYS A 430 5.75 19.06 -7.58
C LYS A 430 5.29 18.02 -6.57
N LEU A 431 5.20 16.77 -7.00
CA LEU A 431 4.78 15.64 -6.19
C LEU A 431 5.97 14.73 -5.91
N GLU A 432 6.31 14.53 -4.65
CA GLU A 432 7.31 13.56 -4.21
C GLU A 432 6.60 12.40 -3.52
N LYS A 433 6.77 11.19 -4.04
CA LYS A 433 6.30 9.93 -3.44
C LYS A 433 7.47 9.21 -2.79
N PHE A 434 7.25 8.67 -1.59
CA PHE A 434 8.22 7.93 -0.81
C PHE A 434 7.65 6.57 -0.44
N ALA A 435 8.50 5.55 -0.44
CA ALA A 435 8.15 4.21 -0.01
C ALA A 435 7.75 4.19 1.47
N HIS A 436 6.84 3.28 1.80
CA HIS A 436 6.45 3.06 3.18
C HIS A 436 7.67 2.67 4.03
N TYR A 437 7.80 3.30 5.20
CA TYR A 437 8.90 3.12 6.16
C TYR A 437 10.30 3.54 5.66
N LEU A 438 10.43 4.19 4.50
CA LEU A 438 11.72 4.75 4.06
C LEU A 438 12.09 5.97 4.90
N MET A 439 11.12 6.87 5.08
CA MET A 439 11.30 8.08 5.88
C MET A 439 11.01 7.76 7.34
N LYS A 440 11.90 8.15 8.26
CA LYS A 440 11.77 7.89 9.70
C LYS A 440 10.53 8.56 10.32
N ASP A 441 10.07 9.63 9.69
CA ASP A 441 8.87 10.39 10.08
C ASP A 441 7.56 9.85 9.49
N GLY A 442 7.63 8.79 8.68
CA GLY A 442 6.47 8.18 8.04
C GLY A 442 5.93 8.96 6.86
N LEU A 443 6.67 9.97 6.35
CA LEU A 443 6.28 10.73 5.16
C LEU A 443 6.22 9.80 3.94
N ILE A 444 5.05 9.75 3.28
CA ILE A 444 4.85 8.96 2.07
C ILE A 444 4.59 9.85 0.84
N ILE A 445 4.01 11.04 1.03
CA ILE A 445 3.72 11.96 -0.07
C ILE A 445 4.01 13.40 0.37
N ARG A 446 4.71 14.16 -0.47
CA ARG A 446 4.83 15.63 -0.35
C ARG A 446 4.39 16.28 -1.66
N LEU A 447 3.34 17.09 -1.59
CA LEU A 447 2.82 17.86 -2.71
C LEU A 447 3.08 19.35 -2.48
N SER A 448 4.00 19.92 -3.26
CA SER A 448 4.32 21.35 -3.26
C SER A 448 3.56 22.04 -4.39
N ILE A 449 2.75 23.05 -4.05
CA ILE A 449 1.89 23.76 -5.00
C ILE A 449 2.37 25.20 -5.15
N TYR A 450 2.53 25.63 -6.39
CA TYR A 450 3.12 26.90 -6.78
C TYR A 450 2.10 27.81 -7.46
N HIS A 451 2.37 29.11 -7.43
CA HIS A 451 1.58 30.09 -8.17
C HIS A 451 2.06 30.21 -9.61
N ASP A 452 3.31 29.90 -9.91
CA ASP A 452 3.91 30.05 -11.23
C ASP A 452 4.29 28.68 -11.83
N LYS A 453 4.40 28.62 -13.16
CA LYS A 453 4.85 27.42 -13.87
C LYS A 453 6.34 27.14 -13.67
N GLU A 454 7.14 28.18 -13.41
CA GLU A 454 8.58 28.06 -13.14
C GLU A 454 8.89 27.53 -11.72
N MET A 455 7.85 27.29 -10.90
CA MET A 455 7.95 26.76 -9.54
C MET A 455 8.82 27.61 -8.59
N LYS A 456 8.76 28.94 -8.71
CA LYS A 456 9.48 29.89 -7.86
C LYS A 456 8.66 30.42 -6.68
N ASP A 457 7.34 30.53 -6.84
CA ASP A 457 6.42 31.12 -5.87
C ASP A 457 5.56 30.05 -5.19
N LEU A 458 6.04 29.52 -4.06
CA LEU A 458 5.40 28.45 -3.31
C LEU A 458 4.15 28.96 -2.56
N VAL A 459 3.00 28.33 -2.81
CA VAL A 459 1.72 28.69 -2.20
C VAL A 459 1.44 27.85 -0.97
N ARG A 460 1.53 26.52 -1.11
CA ARG A 460 1.25 25.57 -0.03
C ARG A 460 2.01 24.26 -0.24
N VAL A 461 2.30 23.58 0.86
CA VAL A 461 2.88 22.23 0.88
C VAL A 461 1.93 21.32 1.66
N GLU A 462 1.58 20.19 1.08
CA GLU A 462 0.77 19.14 1.70
C GLU A 462 1.64 17.90 1.89
N GLU A 463 1.79 17.44 3.13
CA GLU A 463 2.59 16.29 3.52
C GLU A 463 1.67 15.22 4.09
N THR A 464 1.61 14.07 3.43
CA THR A 464 0.83 12.91 3.88
C THR A 464 1.75 11.89 4.54
N TYR A 465 1.34 11.43 5.71
CA TYR A 465 2.08 10.47 6.52
C TYR A 465 1.29 9.17 6.64
N SER A 466 2.02 8.07 6.78
CA SER A 466 1.44 6.75 7.03
C SER A 466 2.17 6.06 8.16
N PHE A 467 1.43 5.20 8.86
CA PHE A 467 1.93 4.38 9.96
C PHE A 467 2.53 5.15 11.14
N ARG A 468 2.21 6.43 11.34
CA ARG A 468 2.68 7.13 12.54
C ARG A 468 1.88 6.69 13.78
N SER A 469 2.59 6.41 14.87
CA SER A 469 1.98 6.01 16.16
C SER A 469 1.09 7.10 16.74
N ASP A 470 1.49 8.37 16.55
CA ASP A 470 0.80 9.59 16.96
C ASP A 470 -0.46 9.93 16.15
N LYS A 471 -0.77 9.12 15.13
CA LYS A 471 -1.93 9.23 14.24
C LYS A 471 -1.94 10.48 13.35
N LEU A 472 -0.84 11.22 13.21
CA LEU A 472 -0.72 12.28 12.21
C LEU A 472 -0.74 11.65 10.81
N HIS A 473 -1.63 12.12 9.94
CA HIS A 473 -1.74 11.61 8.56
C HIS A 473 -1.66 12.68 7.49
N LEU A 474 -1.94 13.95 7.81
CA LEU A 474 -1.82 15.05 6.87
C LEU A 474 -1.35 16.32 7.58
N ARG A 475 -0.36 17.00 7.01
CA ARG A 475 0.08 18.34 7.39
C ARG A 475 -0.01 19.25 6.18
N VAL A 476 -0.62 20.41 6.35
CA VAL A 476 -0.77 21.43 5.30
C VAL A 476 -0.12 22.72 5.78
N HIS A 477 0.95 23.14 5.12
CA HIS A 477 1.60 24.41 5.38
C HIS A 477 1.24 25.40 4.28
N ASN A 478 0.46 26.42 4.63
CA ASN A 478 0.13 27.52 3.74
C ASN A 478 1.20 28.61 3.84
N HIS A 479 2.07 28.70 2.84
CA HIS A 479 3.16 29.68 2.81
C HIS A 479 2.69 31.12 2.55
N ARG A 480 1.45 31.33 2.08
CA ARG A 480 0.87 32.68 1.92
C ARG A 480 0.41 33.27 3.25
N THR A 481 -0.18 32.45 4.12
CA THR A 481 -0.70 32.88 5.43
C THR A 481 0.25 32.58 6.58
N GLY A 482 1.21 31.67 6.39
CA GLY A 482 2.09 31.15 7.44
C GLY A 482 1.39 30.20 8.43
N LEU A 483 0.18 29.73 8.08
CA LEU A 483 -0.60 28.81 8.90
C LEU A 483 -0.24 27.35 8.56
N ILE A 484 -0.11 26.55 9.61
CA ILE A 484 0.09 25.11 9.55
C ILE A 484 -1.16 24.45 10.10
N THR A 485 -1.74 23.52 9.34
CA THR A 485 -2.86 22.68 9.77
C THR A 485 -2.44 21.23 9.76
N GLU A 486 -2.67 20.53 10.86
CA GLU A 486 -2.35 19.12 11.06
C GLU A 486 -3.63 18.33 11.32
N TYR A 487 -3.75 17.17 10.69
CA TYR A 487 -4.91 16.30 10.79
C TYR A 487 -4.51 14.92 11.33
N TYR A 488 -5.32 14.42 12.25
CA TYR A 488 -5.07 13.21 13.01
C TYR A 488 -6.19 12.18 12.82
N HIS A 489 -5.82 10.91 12.71
CA HIS A 489 -6.79 9.82 12.75
C HIS A 489 -7.38 9.65 14.15
N GLN A 490 -8.56 9.02 14.20
CA GLN A 490 -9.20 8.66 15.45
C GLN A 490 -8.31 7.68 16.25
N GLY A 491 -8.29 7.84 17.58
CA GLY A 491 -7.51 6.99 18.49
C GLY A 491 -6.26 7.66 19.09
N ARG A 492 -5.92 8.89 18.65
CA ARG A 492 -4.90 9.72 19.30
C ARG A 492 -5.29 10.04 20.76
N PRO A 493 -4.33 10.10 21.70
CA PRO A 493 -4.54 10.69 23.03
C PRO A 493 -5.21 12.06 22.96
N LEU A 494 -6.03 12.38 23.97
CA LEU A 494 -6.82 13.63 24.07
C LEU A 494 -7.80 13.88 22.91
N HIS A 495 -7.96 12.91 21.99
CA HIS A 495 -8.94 12.90 20.91
C HIS A 495 -8.85 14.10 19.96
N LEU A 496 -7.67 14.70 19.83
CA LEU A 496 -7.41 15.77 18.88
C LEU A 496 -7.59 15.25 17.45
N LYS A 497 -8.41 15.95 16.67
CA LYS A 497 -8.71 15.63 15.27
C LYS A 497 -7.93 16.52 14.33
N GLU A 498 -7.89 17.80 14.62
CA GLU A 498 -7.27 18.80 13.77
C GLU A 498 -6.69 19.92 14.63
N GLN A 499 -5.53 20.43 14.23
CA GLN A 499 -4.90 21.57 14.87
C GLN A 499 -4.38 22.55 13.81
N THR A 500 -4.80 23.81 13.91
CA THR A 500 -4.30 24.91 13.07
C THR A 500 -3.58 25.93 13.93
N TYR A 501 -2.36 26.32 13.55
CA TYR A 501 -1.53 27.28 14.28
C TYR A 501 -0.58 28.05 13.36
N GLY A 502 -0.14 29.24 13.79
CA GLY A 502 0.89 30.02 13.11
C GLY A 502 2.31 29.70 13.60
N GLN A 503 3.32 30.27 12.94
CA GLN A 503 4.73 30.05 13.30
C GLN A 503 5.14 30.55 14.69
N TRP A 504 4.40 31.49 15.29
CA TRP A 504 4.79 32.14 16.55
C TRP A 504 4.11 31.48 17.76
N PRO A 505 4.78 31.35 18.92
CA PRO A 505 4.19 30.71 20.11
C PRO A 505 2.89 31.35 20.60
N ASP A 506 2.72 32.67 20.42
CA ASP A 506 1.53 33.44 20.82
C ASP A 506 0.51 33.62 19.67
N SER A 507 0.69 32.89 18.56
CA SER A 507 -0.24 32.95 17.43
C SER A 507 -1.57 32.27 17.74
N GLU A 508 -2.62 32.71 17.03
CA GLU A 508 -3.94 32.12 17.11
C GLU A 508 -3.89 30.62 16.78
N ARG A 509 -4.47 29.81 17.66
CA ARG A 509 -4.49 28.36 17.58
C ARG A 509 -5.93 27.87 17.63
N THR A 510 -6.29 27.01 16.69
CA THR A 510 -7.57 26.30 16.70
C THR A 510 -7.31 24.81 16.83
N MET A 511 -7.98 24.16 17.78
CA MET A 511 -8.00 22.72 17.98
C MET A 511 -9.43 22.20 17.79
N ILE A 512 -9.60 21.14 17.03
CA ILE A 512 -10.87 20.46 16.83
C ILE A 512 -10.71 19.02 17.30
N PHE A 513 -11.73 18.50 17.99
CA PHE A 513 -11.68 17.20 18.66
C PHE A 513 -12.74 16.24 18.11
N TYR A 514 -12.47 14.94 18.24
CA TYR A 514 -13.48 13.89 18.07
C TYR A 514 -14.42 13.89 19.28
N ASN A 515 -15.42 14.76 19.26
CA ASN A 515 -16.34 15.00 20.37
C ASN A 515 -17.03 13.75 20.93
N HIS A 516 -17.38 12.79 20.07
CA HIS A 516 -18.02 11.53 20.48
C HIS A 516 -17.11 10.62 21.33
N ALA A 517 -15.79 10.84 21.32
CA ALA A 517 -14.83 10.08 22.12
C ALA A 517 -14.52 10.76 23.46
N ARG A 518 -14.98 12.00 23.67
CA ARG A 518 -14.74 12.77 24.89
C ARG A 518 -15.97 12.76 25.81
N VAL A 519 -15.72 12.63 27.11
CA VAL A 519 -16.78 12.66 28.14
C VAL A 519 -17.32 14.08 28.37
N ASP A 520 -16.49 15.10 28.14
CA ASP A 520 -16.82 16.51 28.33
C ASP A 520 -17.59 17.15 27.16
N GLY A 521 -17.73 16.43 26.04
CA GLY A 521 -18.40 16.92 24.84
C GLY A 521 -17.68 18.05 24.10
N LEU A 522 -16.39 18.31 24.39
CA LEU A 522 -15.62 19.37 23.71
C LEU A 522 -15.47 19.05 22.22
N THR A 523 -15.82 20.02 21.38
CA THR A 523 -15.76 19.90 19.91
C THR A 523 -14.63 20.73 19.32
N ARG A 524 -14.43 21.93 19.85
CA ARG A 524 -13.51 22.92 19.30
C ARG A 524 -13.02 23.85 20.40
N ARG A 525 -11.72 24.15 20.37
CA ARG A 525 -11.06 25.15 21.22
C ARG A 525 -10.30 26.12 20.32
N GLU A 526 -10.49 27.41 20.53
CA GLU A 526 -9.73 28.49 19.90
C GLU A 526 -8.99 29.23 21.01
N GLU A 527 -7.69 29.45 20.85
CA GLU A 527 -6.87 30.11 21.85
C GLU A 527 -5.91 31.10 21.19
N ASN A 528 -5.71 32.22 21.86
CA ASN A 528 -4.57 33.10 21.64
C ASN A 528 -3.97 33.55 22.98
N ALA A 529 -3.05 34.52 22.95
CA ALA A 529 -2.38 34.99 24.16
C ALA A 529 -3.33 35.52 25.25
N LEU A 530 -4.50 36.06 24.89
CA LEU A 530 -5.40 36.80 25.79
C LEU A 530 -6.79 36.17 25.95
N GLU A 531 -7.18 35.24 25.10
CA GLU A 531 -8.51 34.61 25.16
C GLU A 531 -8.46 33.13 24.82
N MET A 532 -9.44 32.40 25.34
CA MET A 532 -9.71 31.00 25.01
C MET A 532 -11.21 30.80 24.87
N THR A 533 -11.64 30.21 23.76
CA THR A 533 -13.03 29.93 23.43
C THR A 533 -13.22 28.45 23.20
N GLU A 534 -14.22 27.85 23.83
CA GLU A 534 -14.53 26.43 23.77
C GLU A 534 -15.98 26.21 23.36
N HIS A 535 -16.19 25.24 22.47
CA HIS A 535 -17.50 24.85 21.99
C HIS A 535 -17.80 23.40 22.37
N PHE A 536 -19.00 23.16 22.89
CA PHE A 536 -19.42 21.86 23.40
C PHE A 536 -20.67 21.34 22.69
N ASP A 537 -20.76 20.02 22.57
CA ASP A 537 -21.94 19.33 22.08
C ASP A 537 -22.38 18.17 22.98
N ASN A 538 -23.70 17.95 23.04
CA ASN A 538 -24.34 16.86 23.79
C ASN A 538 -23.96 16.73 25.27
N ARG A 539 -23.73 17.85 25.96
CA ARG A 539 -23.56 17.86 27.43
C ARG A 539 -24.88 17.84 28.18
N ASP A 540 -24.92 17.11 29.29
CA ASP A 540 -26.09 16.97 30.17
C ASP A 540 -26.46 18.27 30.91
N ASP A 541 -25.48 19.14 31.15
CA ASP A 541 -25.66 20.46 31.78
C ASP A 541 -26.04 21.55 30.76
N PHE A 542 -26.26 21.18 29.49
CA PHE A 542 -26.63 22.08 28.39
C PHE A 542 -25.58 23.15 28.04
N LEU A 543 -24.36 23.10 28.59
CA LEU A 543 -23.30 24.03 28.23
C LEU A 543 -22.95 23.86 26.74
N LEU A 544 -22.92 24.96 26.00
CA LEU A 544 -22.62 24.96 24.56
C LEU A 544 -21.35 25.72 24.21
N TYR A 545 -20.97 26.67 25.06
CA TYR A 545 -19.93 27.64 24.77
C TYR A 545 -19.35 28.19 26.06
N CYS A 546 -18.02 28.22 26.15
CA CYS A 546 -17.29 28.90 27.19
C CYS A 546 -16.29 29.86 26.53
N HIS A 547 -16.18 31.08 27.03
CA HIS A 547 -15.20 32.05 26.55
C HIS A 547 -14.53 32.75 27.72
N VAL A 548 -13.21 32.70 27.73
CA VAL A 548 -12.36 33.17 28.82
C VAL A 548 -11.50 34.31 28.31
N VAL A 549 -11.42 35.38 29.08
CA VAL A 549 -10.50 36.49 28.85
C VAL A 549 -9.45 36.49 29.95
N PHE A 550 -8.19 36.43 29.55
CA PHE A 550 -7.01 36.45 30.39
C PHE A 550 -6.37 37.83 30.44
N GLY A 551 -5.70 38.11 31.56
CA GLY A 551 -4.81 39.26 31.70
C GLY A 551 -3.38 38.95 31.28
N LYS A 552 -2.55 39.99 31.20
CA LYS A 552 -1.14 39.85 30.84
C LYS A 552 -0.41 38.97 31.86
N ARG A 553 0.46 38.07 31.37
CA ARG A 553 1.29 37.23 32.25
C ARG A 553 2.15 38.11 33.18
N PRO A 554 2.14 37.87 34.50
CA PRO A 554 3.03 38.57 35.41
C PRO A 554 4.48 38.16 35.11
N LYS A 555 5.35 39.14 34.85
CA LYS A 555 6.80 38.91 34.69
C LYS A 555 7.42 38.63 36.06
N LYS A 556 7.61 37.38 36.44
CA LYS A 556 8.57 37.02 37.50
C LYS A 556 9.94 36.74 36.85
N LEU A 557 11.02 37.20 37.46
CA LEU A 557 12.38 36.78 37.10
C LEU A 557 12.52 35.29 37.46
N GLU A 558 12.65 34.43 36.45
CA GLU A 558 13.03 33.03 36.65
C GLU A 558 14.51 32.80 36.27
N PRO A 559 15.19 31.81 36.87
CA PRO A 559 16.55 31.44 36.50
C PRO A 559 16.62 30.97 35.03
N ALA A 560 17.74 31.22 34.37
CA ALA A 560 17.94 30.83 32.97
C ALA A 560 17.83 29.29 32.80
N GLY A 561 16.76 28.82 32.14
CA GLY A 561 16.57 27.41 31.79
C GLY A 561 15.12 26.90 31.82
N SER A 562 14.18 27.61 32.46
CA SER A 562 12.76 27.24 32.47
C SER A 562 12.00 27.80 31.25
N LEU A 563 11.10 27.01 30.65
CA LEU A 563 10.25 27.46 29.55
C LEU A 563 9.37 28.65 30.02
N PRO A 564 9.16 29.69 29.18
CA PRO A 564 8.43 30.92 29.51
C PRO A 564 6.91 30.75 29.74
N SER A 565 6.41 29.53 29.89
CA SER A 565 4.98 29.18 30.00
C SER A 565 4.50 28.75 31.39
N SER A 566 5.36 28.72 32.41
CA SER A 566 5.03 28.08 33.71
C SER A 566 4.05 28.87 34.61
N ASN A 567 3.89 30.18 34.41
CA ASN A 567 3.00 30.99 35.25
C ASN A 567 1.57 31.07 34.66
N PRO A 568 0.53 30.67 35.41
CA PRO A 568 -0.85 30.72 34.93
C PRO A 568 -1.28 32.17 34.68
N ARG A 569 -1.96 32.41 33.57
CA ARG A 569 -2.47 33.75 33.24
C ARG A 569 -3.56 34.15 34.23
N PRO A 570 -3.63 35.41 34.71
CA PRO A 570 -4.75 35.83 35.54
C PRO A 570 -6.05 35.78 34.72
N ILE A 571 -7.11 35.18 35.25
CA ILE A 571 -8.42 35.13 34.60
C ILE A 571 -9.17 36.41 34.95
N LEU A 572 -9.60 37.17 33.94
CA LEU A 572 -10.33 38.43 34.13
C LEU A 572 -11.84 38.22 34.03
N LYS A 573 -12.26 37.43 33.04
CA LYS A 573 -13.67 37.21 32.72
C LYS A 573 -13.90 35.81 32.16
N ILE A 574 -15.01 35.18 32.53
CA ILE A 574 -15.49 33.93 31.95
C ILE A 574 -16.94 34.12 31.51
N VAL A 575 -17.30 33.65 30.32
CA VAL A 575 -18.65 33.70 29.74
C VAL A 575 -19.07 32.28 29.36
N GLU A 576 -20.10 31.76 30.02
CA GLU A 576 -20.72 30.47 29.70
C GLU A 576 -22.08 30.70 29.06
N LYS A 577 -22.39 29.97 27.98
CA LYS A 577 -23.73 29.96 27.35
C LYS A 577 -24.31 28.56 27.34
N PHE A 578 -25.62 28.48 27.55
CA PHE A 578 -26.35 27.24 27.72
C PHE A 578 -27.49 27.10 26.70
N ARG A 579 -27.79 25.86 26.31
CA ARG A 579 -28.95 25.53 25.47
C ARG A 579 -30.21 25.53 26.34
N ARG A 580 -31.35 25.84 25.72
CA ARG A 580 -32.64 25.91 26.41
C ARG A 580 -33.03 24.55 27.03
N ASN A 581 -33.19 24.53 28.34
CA ASN A 581 -33.75 23.39 29.06
C ASN A 581 -35.27 23.54 29.24
N LYS A 582 -36.05 22.86 28.40
CA LYS A 582 -37.53 22.93 28.41
C LYS A 582 -38.17 22.43 29.71
N ALA A 583 -37.44 21.76 30.60
CA ALA A 583 -37.95 21.35 31.91
C ALA A 583 -38.07 22.52 32.91
N LYS A 584 -37.37 23.64 32.67
CA LYS A 584 -37.42 24.86 33.50
C LYS A 584 -38.21 25.98 32.80
N PRO A 585 -38.89 26.87 33.54
CA PRO A 585 -39.39 28.14 33.00
C PRO A 585 -38.26 28.97 32.38
N ALA A 586 -38.50 29.64 31.25
CA ALA A 586 -37.42 30.35 30.53
C ALA A 586 -36.78 31.48 31.35
N ASN A 587 -37.56 32.12 32.21
CA ASN A 587 -37.13 33.18 33.14
C ASN A 587 -36.36 32.67 34.37
N GLU A 588 -36.24 31.35 34.54
CA GLU A 588 -35.44 30.69 35.58
C GLU A 588 -34.32 29.80 34.97
N ASP A 589 -34.28 29.72 33.64
CA ASP A 589 -33.30 28.96 32.88
C ASP A 589 -32.22 29.90 32.35
N ILE A 590 -30.99 29.75 32.86
CA ILE A 590 -29.87 30.64 32.55
C ILE A 590 -29.42 30.35 31.11
N ALA A 591 -29.45 31.35 30.25
CA ALA A 591 -28.96 31.28 28.88
C ALA A 591 -27.48 31.67 28.78
N GLU A 592 -27.07 32.65 29.58
CA GLU A 592 -25.70 33.14 29.64
C GLU A 592 -25.33 33.51 31.09
N CYS A 593 -24.16 33.07 31.53
CA CYS A 593 -23.57 33.43 32.81
C CYS A 593 -22.21 34.07 32.55
N ILE A 594 -21.99 35.27 33.10
CA ILE A 594 -20.74 36.02 32.97
C ILE A 594 -20.13 36.22 34.36
N TYR A 595 -18.98 35.60 34.59
CA TYR A 595 -18.18 35.82 35.80
C TYR A 595 -17.12 36.89 35.50
N LEU A 596 -17.27 38.09 36.08
CA LEU A 596 -16.30 39.17 36.03
C LEU A 596 -15.38 39.05 37.25
N ILE A 597 -14.41 38.13 37.17
CA ILE A 597 -13.52 37.75 38.27
C ILE A 597 -12.77 38.96 38.82
N SER A 598 -12.24 39.83 37.96
CA SER A 598 -11.49 41.02 38.39
C SER A 598 -12.36 42.12 39.03
N GLU A 599 -13.68 42.06 38.89
CA GLU A 599 -14.62 43.04 39.44
C GLU A 599 -15.47 42.46 40.59
N ASP A 600 -15.25 41.19 40.96
CA ASP A 600 -16.09 40.48 41.93
C ASP A 600 -17.60 40.53 41.59
N ARG A 601 -17.96 40.37 40.30
CA ARG A 601 -19.34 40.43 39.82
C ARG A 601 -19.76 39.21 39.02
N ILE A 602 -21.03 38.85 39.11
CA ILE A 602 -21.66 37.79 38.30
C ILE A 602 -22.89 38.37 37.60
N GLN A 603 -22.99 38.21 36.28
CA GLN A 603 -24.13 38.65 35.49
C GLN A 603 -24.82 37.46 34.82
N LEU A 604 -26.14 37.44 34.90
CA LEU A 604 -26.97 36.37 34.37
C LEU A 604 -27.93 36.94 33.34
N THR A 605 -28.05 36.26 32.21
CA THR A 605 -29.11 36.45 31.23
C THR A 605 -29.91 35.16 31.12
N PHE A 606 -31.22 35.25 31.31
CA PHE A 606 -32.13 34.10 31.23
C PHE A 606 -32.64 33.89 29.79
N HIS A 607 -33.14 32.70 29.49
CA HIS A 607 -33.74 32.43 28.18
C HIS A 607 -35.00 33.28 27.92
N HIS A 608 -35.23 33.62 26.66
CA HIS A 608 -36.46 34.29 26.24
C HIS A 608 -37.68 33.40 26.50
N GLN A 609 -38.74 34.00 27.05
CA GLN A 609 -40.07 33.40 27.08
C GLN A 609 -40.67 33.43 25.66
N ASP A 610 -41.48 32.44 25.31
CA ASP A 610 -42.00 32.26 23.94
C ASP A 610 -42.77 33.47 23.40
N ASP A 611 -43.38 34.27 24.29
CA ASP A 611 -44.17 35.46 23.97
C ASP A 611 -43.43 36.79 24.16
N LYS A 612 -42.13 36.77 24.52
CA LYS A 612 -41.34 37.97 24.83
C LYS A 612 -40.13 38.13 23.91
N ILE A 613 -39.80 39.37 23.58
CA ILE A 613 -38.64 39.73 22.73
C ILE A 613 -37.36 40.07 23.52
N THR A 614 -37.46 40.26 24.83
CA THR A 614 -36.34 40.58 25.72
C THR A 614 -36.15 39.49 26.77
N ALA A 615 -34.92 39.34 27.26
CA ALA A 615 -34.56 38.44 28.35
C ALA A 615 -34.64 39.16 29.70
N SER A 616 -34.94 38.40 30.76
CA SER A 616 -34.68 38.88 32.13
C SER A 616 -33.19 38.78 32.41
N THR A 617 -32.66 39.69 33.23
CA THR A 617 -31.25 39.68 33.63
C THR A 617 -31.11 39.88 35.14
N ARG A 618 -30.00 39.40 35.71
CA ARG A 618 -29.66 39.58 37.12
C ARG A 618 -28.17 39.74 37.32
N ASP A 619 -27.80 40.75 38.08
CA ASP A 619 -26.43 41.04 38.47
C ASP A 619 -26.25 40.81 39.97
N PHE A 620 -25.07 40.31 40.33
CA PHE A 620 -24.60 40.13 41.70
C PHE A 620 -23.25 40.83 41.88
N ILE A 621 -23.08 41.45 43.04
CA ILE A 621 -21.80 41.90 43.58
C ILE A 621 -21.41 40.89 44.67
N LYS A 622 -20.29 40.21 44.51
CA LYS A 622 -19.84 39.19 45.47
C LYS A 622 -19.36 39.89 46.76
N PRO A 623 -19.72 39.35 47.94
CA PRO A 623 -19.16 39.84 49.19
C PRO A 623 -17.66 39.52 49.27
N PRO A 624 -16.88 40.27 50.08
CA PRO A 624 -15.48 39.96 50.31
C PRO A 624 -15.31 38.52 50.81
N ASN A 625 -14.28 37.81 50.34
CA ASN A 625 -13.98 36.43 50.69
C ASN A 625 -15.07 35.41 50.28
N ALA A 626 -15.90 35.72 49.27
CA ALA A 626 -16.95 34.82 48.82
C ALA A 626 -16.44 33.42 48.43
N ASN A 627 -15.23 33.33 47.88
CA ASN A 627 -14.62 32.09 47.40
C ASN A 627 -13.78 31.37 48.49
N ASP A 628 -13.75 31.86 49.74
CA ASP A 628 -12.99 31.21 50.82
C ASP A 628 -13.74 29.98 51.38
N LYS A 629 -13.03 28.85 51.51
CA LYS A 629 -13.60 27.60 52.03
C LYS A 629 -14.11 27.78 53.46
N GLY A 630 -15.43 27.73 53.62
CA GLY A 630 -16.11 27.83 54.92
C GLY A 630 -16.54 29.25 55.32
N ALA A 631 -16.36 30.25 54.44
CA ALA A 631 -16.88 31.58 54.67
C ALA A 631 -18.42 31.61 54.63
N VAL A 632 -19.03 32.34 55.57
CA VAL A 632 -20.48 32.59 55.56
C VAL A 632 -20.73 33.83 54.71
N LEU A 633 -21.37 33.65 53.55
CA LEU A 633 -21.72 34.75 52.65
C LEU A 633 -22.66 35.72 53.36
N THR A 634 -22.23 36.97 53.51
CA THR A 634 -23.07 38.03 54.04
C THR A 634 -23.84 38.66 52.88
N PHE A 635 -25.17 38.52 52.86
CA PHE A 635 -26.02 38.98 51.75
C PHE A 635 -26.89 40.16 52.17
N SER A 636 -26.78 41.26 51.43
CA SER A 636 -27.63 42.44 51.55
C SER A 636 -28.33 42.76 50.23
N GLN A 637 -29.49 43.42 50.30
CA GLN A 637 -30.40 43.58 49.15
C GLN A 637 -29.86 44.52 48.07
N ASP A 638 -28.85 45.34 48.39
CA ASP A 638 -28.09 46.21 47.49
C ASP A 638 -27.01 45.45 46.68
N MET A 639 -26.66 44.22 47.07
CA MET A 639 -25.68 43.39 46.34
C MET A 639 -26.24 42.70 45.10
N THR A 640 -27.53 42.89 44.78
CA THR A 640 -28.14 42.33 43.58
C THR A 640 -29.01 43.35 42.85
N SER A 641 -28.97 43.32 41.52
CA SER A 641 -29.85 44.08 40.65
C SER A 641 -30.56 43.13 39.69
N THR A 642 -31.86 43.30 39.45
CA THR A 642 -32.62 42.43 38.54
C THR A 642 -33.43 43.27 37.57
N PHE A 643 -33.34 42.96 36.28
CA PHE A 643 -34.27 43.42 35.26
C PHE A 643 -35.23 42.28 34.91
N ARG A 644 -36.53 42.52 35.03
CA ARG A 644 -37.58 41.57 34.68
C ARG A 644 -38.43 42.10 33.54
N VAL A 645 -38.73 41.20 32.60
CA VAL A 645 -39.54 41.52 31.43
C VAL A 645 -41.01 41.73 31.79
N ASP A 646 -41.52 40.98 32.78
CA ASP A 646 -42.85 41.18 33.34
C ASP A 646 -42.75 41.99 34.65
N PRO A 647 -43.15 43.28 34.65
CA PRO A 647 -43.13 44.12 35.85
C PRO A 647 -44.16 43.70 36.90
N LEU A 648 -45.16 42.88 36.55
CA LEU A 648 -46.24 42.45 37.45
C LEU A 648 -45.92 41.14 38.18
N ALA A 649 -44.84 40.44 37.80
CA ALA A 649 -44.45 39.18 38.42
C ALA A 649 -43.83 39.38 39.82
N GLU A 650 -44.31 38.63 40.81
CA GLU A 650 -43.83 38.73 42.20
C GLU A 650 -42.31 38.51 42.31
N PRO A 651 -41.58 39.38 43.05
CA PRO A 651 -40.15 39.24 43.22
C PRO A 651 -39.82 37.91 43.94
N PRO A 652 -38.71 37.25 43.57
CA PRO A 652 -38.34 35.99 44.22
C PRO A 652 -37.93 36.25 45.67
N LYS A 653 -38.18 35.28 46.55
CA LYS A 653 -37.81 35.39 47.97
C LYS A 653 -36.30 35.57 48.13
N ASN A 654 -35.88 36.41 49.09
CA ASN A 654 -34.44 36.64 49.37
C ASN A 654 -33.66 35.35 49.65
N LEU A 655 -34.28 34.34 50.29
CA LEU A 655 -33.67 33.02 50.51
C LEU A 655 -33.31 32.31 49.19
N PHE A 656 -34.16 32.42 48.17
CA PHE A 656 -33.87 31.85 46.85
C PHE A 656 -32.70 32.56 46.18
N ILE A 657 -32.66 33.89 46.26
CA ILE A 657 -31.59 34.71 45.68
C ILE A 657 -30.25 34.40 46.37
N TYR A 658 -30.25 34.28 47.71
CA TYR A 658 -29.07 33.90 48.48
C TYR A 658 -28.55 32.51 48.08
N ASN A 659 -29.44 31.51 47.98
CA ASN A 659 -29.06 30.17 47.57
C ASN A 659 -28.51 30.13 46.14
N LEU A 660 -29.11 30.92 45.22
CA LEU A 660 -28.61 31.06 43.86
C LEU A 660 -27.21 31.69 43.82
N LEU A 661 -26.98 32.77 44.59
CA LEU A 661 -25.64 33.38 44.69
C LEU A 661 -24.61 32.37 45.21
N ARG A 662 -24.95 31.62 46.26
CA ARG A 662 -24.07 30.57 46.80
C ARG A 662 -23.75 29.50 45.75
N GLU A 663 -24.75 29.02 45.02
CA GLU A 663 -24.55 28.05 43.93
C GLU A 663 -23.67 28.61 42.81
N LEU A 664 -23.83 29.89 42.48
CA LEU A 664 -23.03 30.56 41.44
C LEU A 664 -21.57 30.76 41.86
N VAL A 665 -21.31 31.07 43.13
CA VAL A 665 -19.94 31.15 43.65
C VAL A 665 -19.27 29.77 43.64
N ASP A 666 -19.99 28.73 44.08
CA ASP A 666 -19.48 27.35 44.02
C ASP A 666 -19.25 26.90 42.56
N LYS A 667 -20.08 27.35 41.61
CA LYS A 667 -19.91 27.09 40.17
C LYS A 667 -18.75 27.89 39.58
N GLU A 668 -18.59 29.16 39.95
CA GLU A 668 -17.48 30.01 39.52
C GLU A 668 -16.15 29.34 39.86
N ASP A 669 -15.98 28.87 41.10
CA ASP A 669 -14.77 28.16 41.51
C ASP A 669 -14.53 26.92 40.64
N LYS A 670 -15.56 26.10 40.38
CA LYS A 670 -15.45 24.93 39.51
C LYS A 670 -15.09 25.30 38.06
N THR A 671 -15.72 26.34 37.50
CA THR A 671 -15.43 26.81 36.15
C THR A 671 -14.01 27.35 36.07
N VAL A 672 -13.53 28.08 37.08
CA VAL A 672 -12.13 28.53 37.16
C VAL A 672 -11.17 27.33 37.16
N HIS A 673 -11.45 26.28 37.93
CA HIS A 673 -10.62 25.06 37.90
C HIS A 673 -10.67 24.38 36.52
N SER A 674 -11.85 24.25 35.90
CA SER A 674 -12.00 23.67 34.56
C SER A 674 -11.21 24.44 33.49
N VAL A 675 -11.14 25.78 33.60
CA VAL A 675 -10.32 26.61 32.71
C VAL A 675 -8.83 26.34 32.92
N ARG A 676 -8.38 26.09 34.16
CA ARG A 676 -6.99 25.69 34.44
C ARG A 676 -6.66 24.31 33.90
N ASP A 677 -7.57 23.35 34.07
CA ASP A 677 -7.42 22.02 33.49
C ASP A 677 -7.31 22.10 31.96
N SER A 678 -8.06 23.02 31.33
CA SER A 678 -8.01 23.27 29.89
C SER A 678 -6.67 23.90 29.45
N GLU A 679 -6.10 24.85 30.22
CA GLU A 679 -4.76 25.40 29.95
C GLU A 679 -3.67 24.32 30.08
N GLU A 680 -3.77 23.43 31.07
CA GLU A 680 -2.80 22.34 31.25
C GLU A 680 -2.95 21.27 30.14
N GLU A 681 -4.17 20.93 29.72
CA GLU A 681 -4.41 20.03 28.59
C GLU A 681 -3.80 20.59 27.29
N VAL A 682 -3.95 21.89 27.02
CA VAL A 682 -3.28 22.53 25.87
C VAL A 682 -1.76 22.34 25.98
N LYS A 683 -1.19 22.59 27.15
CA LYS A 683 0.25 22.47 27.38
C LYS A 683 0.73 21.02 27.22
N GLU A 684 -0.05 20.04 27.65
CA GLU A 684 0.19 18.61 27.43
C GLU A 684 0.21 18.29 25.94
N ILE A 685 -0.83 18.68 25.18
CA ILE A 685 -0.90 18.50 23.72
C ILE A 685 0.33 19.10 23.03
N LEU A 686 0.75 20.30 23.42
CA LEU A 686 1.90 20.97 22.80
C LEU A 686 3.23 20.32 23.16
N THR A 687 3.36 19.79 24.38
CA THR A 687 4.57 19.09 24.83
C THR A 687 4.70 17.75 24.13
N GLU A 688 3.64 16.95 24.10
CA GLU A 688 3.58 15.69 23.33
C GLU A 688 3.91 15.95 21.86
N ARG A 689 3.31 16.98 21.25
CA ARG A 689 3.57 17.34 19.86
C ARG A 689 5.03 17.72 19.61
N GLN A 690 5.68 18.42 20.54
CA GLN A 690 7.10 18.77 20.43
C GLN A 690 8.00 17.53 20.53
N GLU A 691 7.66 16.58 21.41
CA GLU A 691 8.34 15.29 21.52
C GLU A 691 8.17 14.45 20.23
N GLU A 692 6.96 14.41 19.68
CA GLU A 692 6.63 13.72 18.41
C GLU A 692 7.35 14.32 17.19
N GLU A 693 7.60 15.64 17.16
CA GLU A 693 8.41 16.27 16.10
C GLU A 693 9.89 15.91 16.25
N ALA A 694 10.38 15.82 17.49
CA ALA A 694 11.77 15.45 17.77
C ALA A 694 12.03 13.96 17.52
N ARG A 695 11.04 13.10 17.79
CA ARG A 695 11.08 11.66 17.59
C ARG A 695 9.71 11.14 17.17
N SER A 696 9.62 10.79 15.89
CA SER A 696 8.49 10.08 15.32
C SER A 696 8.68 8.57 15.40
N ASP A 697 7.67 7.87 15.92
CA ASP A 697 7.63 6.41 15.94
C ASP A 697 6.62 5.89 14.91
N LEU A 698 6.95 4.75 14.27
CA LEU A 698 6.10 4.12 13.25
C LEU A 698 5.52 2.80 13.75
N ASP A 699 4.22 2.61 13.53
CA ASP A 699 3.49 1.37 13.76
C ASP A 699 3.87 0.36 12.68
N ILE A 700 4.52 -0.73 13.08
CA ILE A 700 4.83 -1.87 12.21
C ILE A 700 3.75 -2.92 12.38
N SER A 701 3.16 -3.36 11.27
CA SER A 701 2.15 -4.42 11.27
C SER A 701 2.68 -5.69 11.95
N VAL A 702 1.84 -6.35 12.74
CA VAL A 702 2.17 -7.63 13.39
C VAL A 702 2.45 -8.73 12.35
N TYR A 703 1.89 -8.58 11.14
CA TYR A 703 2.09 -9.51 10.02
C TYR A 703 3.35 -9.22 9.20
N ASP A 704 4.00 -8.06 9.40
CA ASP A 704 5.28 -7.74 8.76
C ASP A 704 6.42 -8.41 9.55
N THR A 705 6.64 -9.69 9.26
CA THR A 705 7.66 -10.50 9.94
C THR A 705 9.10 -10.10 9.61
N GLU A 706 9.33 -9.26 8.59
CA GLU A 706 10.67 -8.81 8.24
C GLU A 706 11.11 -7.60 9.06
N ARG A 707 10.23 -6.60 9.22
CA ARG A 707 10.51 -5.37 9.98
C ARG A 707 10.21 -5.49 11.47
N ASN A 708 9.26 -6.35 11.85
CA ASN A 708 8.96 -6.59 13.25
C ASN A 708 10.01 -7.53 13.87
N GLU A 709 11.07 -6.96 14.44
CA GLU A 709 12.18 -7.72 15.04
C GLU A 709 11.72 -8.73 16.09
N LYS A 710 10.69 -8.39 16.89
CA LYS A 710 10.13 -9.30 17.90
C LYS A 710 9.44 -10.50 17.25
N ALA A 711 8.67 -10.27 16.20
CA ALA A 711 8.02 -11.36 15.44
C ALA A 711 9.05 -12.23 14.70
N LYS A 712 10.11 -11.61 14.15
CA LYS A 712 11.24 -12.30 13.51
C LYS A 712 11.97 -13.20 14.51
N GLN A 713 12.32 -12.68 15.68
CA GLN A 713 12.95 -13.44 16.76
C GLN A 713 12.07 -14.61 17.21
N HIS A 714 10.78 -14.37 17.43
CA HIS A 714 9.85 -15.43 17.82
C HIS A 714 9.68 -16.50 16.73
N ARG A 715 9.72 -16.13 15.44
CA ARG A 715 9.68 -17.08 14.31
C ARG A 715 10.95 -17.90 14.21
N ILE A 716 12.11 -17.27 14.30
CA ILE A 716 13.42 -17.95 14.30
C ILE A 716 13.48 -18.94 15.47
N GLU A 717 13.00 -18.53 16.65
CA GLU A 717 12.96 -19.39 17.83
C GLU A 717 11.99 -20.57 17.64
N ARG A 718 10.83 -20.35 17.03
CA ARG A 718 9.88 -21.43 16.71
C ARG A 718 10.42 -22.40 15.65
N GLU A 719 11.08 -21.90 14.61
CA GLU A 719 11.73 -22.74 13.59
C GLU A 719 12.89 -23.55 14.19
N ARG A 720 13.66 -22.95 15.10
CA ARG A 720 14.70 -23.64 15.87
C ARG A 720 14.10 -24.75 16.73
N LEU A 721 13.03 -24.47 17.48
CA LEU A 721 12.33 -25.45 18.30
C LEU A 721 11.74 -26.59 17.47
N GLN A 722 11.15 -26.28 16.30
CA GLN A 722 10.63 -27.31 15.38
C GLN A 722 11.74 -28.18 14.78
N MET A 723 12.88 -27.59 14.43
CA MET A 723 14.05 -28.36 13.98
C MET A 723 14.59 -29.25 15.10
N GLU A 724 14.64 -28.75 16.34
CA GLU A 724 15.07 -29.51 17.51
C GLU A 724 14.09 -30.63 17.88
N GLU A 725 12.78 -30.38 17.76
CA GLU A 725 11.72 -31.37 17.98
C GLU A 725 11.68 -32.43 16.87
N LYS A 726 11.86 -32.02 15.61
CA LYS A 726 12.01 -32.95 14.47
C LYS A 726 13.23 -33.84 14.65
N LYS A 727 14.37 -33.27 15.07
CA LYS A 727 15.58 -34.03 15.37
C LYS A 727 15.37 -34.99 16.54
N ARG A 728 14.69 -34.57 17.62
CA ARG A 728 14.28 -35.47 18.73
C ARG A 728 13.35 -36.59 18.27
N ARG A 729 12.41 -36.29 17.36
CA ARG A 729 11.46 -37.28 16.84
C ARG A 729 12.17 -38.29 15.94
N GLU A 730 13.07 -37.83 15.09
CA GLU A 730 13.97 -38.69 14.28
C GLU A 730 14.84 -39.57 15.19
N GLU A 731 15.35 -39.04 16.30
CA GLU A 731 16.10 -39.81 17.32
C GLU A 731 15.22 -40.83 18.07
N MET A 732 13.96 -40.50 18.39
CA MET A 732 13.00 -41.40 19.07
C MET A 732 12.44 -42.50 18.15
N GLU A 733 12.18 -42.22 16.87
CA GLU A 733 11.70 -43.21 15.89
C GLU A 733 12.76 -44.27 15.53
N LEU A 734 14.02 -44.05 15.90
CA LEU A 734 15.15 -44.96 15.68
C LEU A 734 15.45 -45.89 16.87
N ASP A 735 14.61 -45.96 17.90
CA ASP A 735 14.79 -46.92 19.01
C ASP A 735 14.19 -48.30 18.67
N TYR A 736 15.03 -49.14 18.06
CA TYR A 736 14.70 -50.50 17.66
C TYR A 736 14.49 -51.49 18.83
N LEU A 737 14.80 -51.10 20.07
CA LEU A 737 14.59 -51.91 21.28
C LEU A 737 13.32 -51.51 22.06
N ALA A 738 12.81 -50.28 21.88
CA ALA A 738 11.69 -49.74 22.65
C ALA A 738 10.43 -50.64 22.69
N PRO A 739 9.96 -51.25 21.59
CA PRO A 739 8.77 -52.12 21.62
C PRO A 739 8.96 -53.38 22.49
N PHE A 740 10.19 -53.89 22.57
CA PHE A 740 10.53 -55.09 23.33
C PHE A 740 10.83 -54.78 24.80
N LEU A 741 11.36 -53.60 25.10
CA LEU A 741 11.55 -53.11 26.48
C LEU A 741 10.21 -52.83 27.15
N ALA A 742 9.26 -52.24 26.42
CA ALA A 742 7.89 -51.99 26.89
C ALA A 742 7.16 -53.30 27.25
N GLN A 743 7.37 -54.39 26.51
CA GLN A 743 6.79 -55.72 26.82
C GLN A 743 7.34 -56.34 28.12
N ILE A 744 8.55 -55.95 28.54
CA ILE A 744 9.20 -56.43 29.78
C ILE A 744 8.93 -55.46 30.95
N GLY A 745 8.26 -54.32 30.69
CA GLY A 745 7.86 -53.35 31.71
C GLY A 745 8.93 -52.30 32.05
N ASP A 746 9.82 -51.97 31.09
CA ASP A 746 10.86 -50.93 31.19
C ASP A 746 11.67 -50.95 32.52
N PRO A 747 12.42 -52.03 32.80
CA PRO A 747 13.23 -52.10 34.01
C PRO A 747 14.44 -51.14 33.95
N GLU A 748 14.70 -50.40 35.04
CA GLU A 748 15.87 -49.48 35.16
C GLU A 748 17.23 -50.19 34.98
N LYS A 749 17.31 -51.50 35.25
CA LYS A 749 18.48 -52.35 34.97
C LYS A 749 18.04 -53.70 34.42
N LEU A 750 18.51 -54.03 33.23
CA LEU A 750 18.29 -55.35 32.62
C LEU A 750 19.14 -56.40 33.35
N ASN A 751 18.58 -57.58 33.62
CA ASN A 751 19.38 -58.73 34.04
C ASN A 751 19.87 -59.52 32.81
N ARG A 752 20.90 -60.38 32.98
CA ARG A 752 21.49 -61.13 31.86
C ARG A 752 20.49 -62.03 31.12
N GLN A 753 19.49 -62.59 31.81
CA GLN A 753 18.46 -63.43 31.20
C GLN A 753 17.44 -62.59 30.39
N GLN A 754 17.06 -61.42 30.89
CA GLN A 754 16.19 -60.46 30.21
C GLN A 754 16.88 -59.87 28.98
N ALA A 755 18.17 -59.55 29.07
CA ALA A 755 18.95 -59.06 27.92
C ALA A 755 19.08 -60.13 26.82
N LEU A 756 19.29 -61.40 27.19
CA LEU A 756 19.30 -62.53 26.25
C LEU A 756 17.94 -62.69 25.56
N LYS A 757 16.87 -62.68 26.35
CA LYS A 757 15.50 -62.79 25.84
C LYS A 757 15.13 -61.62 24.92
N LEU A 758 15.45 -60.38 25.31
CA LEU A 758 15.21 -59.18 24.51
C LEU A 758 15.90 -59.26 23.15
N LYS A 759 17.15 -59.73 23.15
CA LYS A 759 17.94 -59.93 21.93
C LYS A 759 17.33 -61.02 21.05
N GLU A 760 16.95 -62.15 21.63
CA GLU A 760 16.30 -63.26 20.91
C GLU A 760 14.96 -62.84 20.31
N ASP A 761 14.12 -62.13 21.07
CA ASP A 761 12.82 -61.64 20.63
C ASP A 761 12.97 -60.60 19.49
N CYS A 762 13.91 -59.67 19.60
CA CYS A 762 14.25 -58.71 18.54
C CYS A 762 14.69 -59.39 17.23
N LEU A 763 15.59 -60.37 17.33
CA LEU A 763 16.09 -61.08 16.16
C LEU A 763 15.02 -62.00 15.56
N ALA A 764 14.21 -62.64 16.39
CA ALA A 764 13.10 -63.48 15.97
C ALA A 764 12.04 -62.65 15.21
N ASP A 765 11.68 -61.47 15.71
CA ASP A 765 10.75 -60.57 15.04
C ASP A 765 11.28 -60.10 13.67
N LEU A 766 12.55 -59.69 13.59
CA LEU A 766 13.16 -59.34 12.30
C LEU A 766 13.16 -60.54 11.33
N LYS A 767 13.47 -61.73 11.83
CA LYS A 767 13.46 -62.96 11.03
C LYS A 767 12.07 -63.26 10.47
N MET A 768 11.03 -63.17 11.30
CA MET A 768 9.65 -63.36 10.87
C MET A 768 9.24 -62.32 9.82
N ARG A 769 9.55 -61.03 10.03
CA ARG A 769 9.29 -59.97 9.04
C ARG A 769 10.00 -60.19 7.71
N LEU A 770 11.23 -60.69 7.72
CA LEU A 770 11.96 -61.05 6.49
C LEU A 770 11.31 -62.23 5.77
N ILE A 771 10.84 -63.24 6.51
CA ILE A 771 10.11 -64.39 5.97
C ILE A 771 8.77 -63.96 5.38
N ASP A 772 7.98 -63.19 6.11
CA ASP A 772 6.68 -62.69 5.66
C ASP A 772 6.80 -61.85 4.39
N LYS A 773 7.85 -61.03 4.31
CA LYS A 773 8.14 -60.25 3.11
C LYS A 773 8.50 -61.14 1.91
N ALA A 774 9.27 -62.20 2.12
CA ALA A 774 9.58 -63.17 1.06
C ALA A 774 8.31 -63.91 0.60
N ASN A 775 7.48 -64.35 1.54
CA ASN A 775 6.21 -65.03 1.26
C ASN A 775 5.23 -64.10 0.53
N LEU A 776 5.17 -62.82 0.87
CA LEU A 776 4.33 -61.84 0.18
C LEU A 776 4.76 -61.63 -1.26
N ILE A 777 6.08 -61.50 -1.51
CA ILE A 777 6.61 -61.36 -2.88
C ILE A 777 6.33 -62.63 -3.68
N GLN A 778 6.52 -63.81 -3.08
CA GLN A 778 6.21 -65.09 -3.70
C GLN A 778 4.71 -65.22 -4.04
N SER A 779 3.81 -64.89 -3.11
CA SER A 779 2.36 -64.95 -3.34
C SER A 779 1.92 -64.02 -4.48
N ARG A 780 2.52 -62.83 -4.59
CA ARG A 780 2.25 -61.91 -5.71
C ARG A 780 2.77 -62.45 -7.04
N PHE A 781 3.96 -63.07 -7.04
CA PHE A 781 4.52 -63.73 -8.21
C PHE A 781 3.61 -64.86 -8.70
N GLU A 782 3.16 -65.73 -7.78
CA GLU A 782 2.25 -66.83 -8.10
C GLU A 782 0.90 -66.32 -8.63
N LYS A 783 0.35 -65.26 -8.04
CA LYS A 783 -0.91 -64.65 -8.49
C LYS A 783 -0.80 -64.12 -9.92
N GLU A 784 0.21 -63.31 -10.22
CA GLU A 784 0.44 -62.76 -11.56
C GLU A 784 0.68 -63.87 -12.59
N THR A 785 1.40 -64.93 -12.20
CA THR A 785 1.62 -66.10 -13.07
C THR A 785 0.31 -66.84 -13.40
N VAL A 786 -0.56 -67.01 -12.40
CA VAL A 786 -1.88 -67.64 -12.59
C VAL A 786 -2.80 -66.77 -13.44
N GLU A 787 -2.79 -65.45 -13.26
CA GLU A 787 -3.58 -64.51 -14.06
C GLU A 787 -3.14 -64.48 -15.53
N LEU A 788 -1.83 -64.46 -15.79
CA LEU A 788 -1.29 -64.59 -17.14
C LEU A 788 -1.74 -65.92 -17.78
N HIS A 789 -1.66 -67.03 -17.06
CA HIS A 789 -2.10 -68.33 -17.58
C HIS A 789 -3.60 -68.37 -17.88
N LYS A 790 -4.44 -67.78 -17.03
CA LYS A 790 -5.88 -67.65 -17.29
C LYS A 790 -6.18 -66.83 -18.54
N LYS A 791 -5.48 -65.70 -18.72
CA LYS A 791 -5.62 -64.85 -19.91
C LYS A 791 -5.13 -65.55 -21.18
N GLN A 792 -4.06 -66.36 -21.10
CA GLN A 792 -3.62 -67.22 -22.20
C GLN A 792 -4.66 -68.26 -22.61
N THR A 793 -5.27 -68.95 -21.64
CA THR A 793 -6.33 -69.93 -21.91
C THR A 793 -7.59 -69.27 -22.46
N TRP A 794 -7.94 -68.07 -21.97
CA TRP A 794 -9.05 -67.28 -22.51
C TRP A 794 -8.81 -66.90 -23.97
N TYR A 795 -7.61 -66.41 -24.30
CA TYR A 795 -7.24 -66.08 -25.67
C TYR A 795 -7.33 -67.31 -26.60
N GLN A 796 -6.81 -68.47 -26.19
CA GLN A 796 -6.90 -69.72 -26.96
C GLN A 796 -8.36 -70.13 -27.27
N ASN A 797 -9.28 -69.90 -26.34
CA ASN A 797 -10.70 -70.25 -26.52
C ASN A 797 -11.47 -69.22 -27.37
N ASN A 798 -11.05 -67.96 -27.38
CA ASN A 798 -11.73 -66.86 -28.06
C ASN A 798 -11.08 -66.44 -29.39
N GLN A 799 -9.96 -67.06 -29.78
CA GLN A 799 -9.11 -66.70 -30.91
C GLN A 799 -9.84 -66.59 -32.26
N MET A 800 -10.90 -67.37 -32.48
CA MET A 800 -11.64 -67.37 -33.76
C MET A 800 -12.63 -66.21 -33.91
N ASN A 801 -12.91 -65.46 -32.84
CA ASN A 801 -13.92 -64.39 -32.81
C ASN A 801 -13.33 -63.00 -32.49
N MET A 802 -11.99 -62.83 -32.51
CA MET A 802 -11.32 -61.58 -32.12
C MET A 802 -11.02 -60.64 -33.29
N GLN A 803 -11.12 -59.34 -33.04
CA GLN A 803 -10.69 -58.28 -33.95
C GLN A 803 -9.18 -58.04 -33.81
N LYS A 804 -8.58 -57.36 -34.79
CA LYS A 804 -7.13 -57.08 -34.79
C LYS A 804 -6.68 -56.19 -33.61
N GLU A 805 -7.56 -55.30 -33.15
CA GLU A 805 -7.35 -54.45 -31.97
C GLU A 805 -7.32 -55.27 -30.67
N ASP A 806 -8.18 -56.30 -30.55
CA ASP A 806 -8.22 -57.20 -29.38
C ASP A 806 -6.95 -58.09 -29.29
N GLU A 807 -6.36 -58.43 -30.43
CA GLU A 807 -5.09 -59.18 -30.49
C GLU A 807 -3.90 -58.32 -30.04
N GLU A 808 -3.86 -57.04 -30.41
CA GLU A 808 -2.83 -56.10 -29.98
C GLU A 808 -2.90 -55.82 -28.47
N GLU A 809 -4.11 -55.60 -27.92
CA GLU A 809 -4.31 -55.41 -26.47
C GLU A 809 -3.89 -56.65 -25.65
N TYR A 810 -4.17 -57.86 -26.16
CA TYR A 810 -3.73 -59.10 -25.51
C TYR A 810 -2.21 -59.26 -25.52
N LEU A 811 -1.54 -58.91 -26.63
CA LEU A 811 -0.07 -58.96 -26.73
C LEU A 811 0.59 -57.96 -25.78
N GLU A 812 0.04 -56.75 -25.67
CA GLU A 812 0.49 -55.73 -24.74
C GLU A 812 0.33 -56.20 -23.29
N TYR A 813 -0.85 -56.73 -22.93
CA TYR A 813 -1.10 -57.31 -21.61
C TYR A 813 -0.13 -58.47 -21.27
N CYS A 814 0.14 -59.37 -22.21
CA CYS A 814 1.09 -60.46 -22.01
C CYS A 814 2.51 -59.95 -21.79
N SER A 815 2.93 -58.92 -22.54
CA SER A 815 4.26 -58.31 -22.38
C SER A 815 4.41 -57.64 -21.01
N GLU A 816 3.40 -56.90 -20.56
CA GLU A 816 3.40 -56.20 -19.28
C GLU A 816 3.34 -57.19 -18.10
N ALA A 817 2.51 -58.23 -18.18
CA ALA A 817 2.43 -59.27 -17.17
C ALA A 817 3.75 -60.07 -17.07
N MET A 818 4.39 -60.42 -18.19
CA MET A 818 5.72 -61.06 -18.18
C MET A 818 6.79 -60.16 -17.55
N PHE A 819 6.76 -58.85 -17.84
CA PHE A 819 7.67 -57.90 -17.22
C PHE A 819 7.47 -57.82 -15.70
N ARG A 820 6.21 -57.75 -15.23
CA ARG A 820 5.89 -57.75 -13.80
C ARG A 820 6.36 -59.02 -13.09
N ILE A 821 6.14 -60.19 -13.68
CA ILE A 821 6.62 -61.48 -13.17
C ILE A 821 8.15 -61.48 -13.03
N HIS A 822 8.87 -61.01 -14.06
CA HIS A 822 10.33 -60.95 -14.03
C HIS A 822 10.88 -60.00 -12.95
N ILE A 823 10.25 -58.83 -12.76
CA ILE A 823 10.63 -57.90 -11.68
C ILE A 823 10.37 -58.51 -10.30
N LEU A 824 9.27 -59.25 -10.11
CA LEU A 824 8.96 -59.93 -8.86
C LEU A 824 9.97 -61.05 -8.55
N GLU A 825 10.40 -61.79 -9.57
CA GLU A 825 11.46 -62.80 -9.45
C GLU A 825 12.80 -62.18 -9.03
N LEU A 826 13.24 -61.12 -9.73
CA LEU A 826 14.46 -60.38 -9.37
C LEU A 826 14.41 -59.82 -7.94
N ARG A 827 13.25 -59.28 -7.54
CA ARG A 827 13.04 -58.78 -6.18
C ARG A 827 13.10 -59.89 -5.13
N LEU A 828 12.55 -61.06 -5.42
CA LEU A 828 12.59 -62.20 -4.52
C LEU A 828 14.02 -62.72 -4.34
N ASN A 829 14.78 -62.84 -5.44
CA ASN A 829 16.17 -63.29 -5.41
C ASN A 829 17.07 -62.30 -4.66
N ARG A 830 16.97 -61.00 -4.96
CA ARG A 830 17.70 -59.96 -4.21
C ARG A 830 17.32 -59.95 -2.73
N HIS A 831 16.05 -60.20 -2.39
CA HIS A 831 15.63 -60.26 -0.99
C HIS A 831 16.25 -61.47 -0.27
N LYS A 832 16.31 -62.65 -0.92
CA LYS A 832 16.95 -63.86 -0.38
C LYS A 832 18.45 -63.64 -0.13
N GLU A 833 19.14 -62.92 -1.00
CA GLU A 833 20.57 -62.58 -0.82
C GLU A 833 20.78 -61.57 0.32
N MET A 834 19.96 -60.53 0.40
CA MET A 834 20.16 -59.44 1.37
C MET A 834 19.65 -59.76 2.78
N ALA A 835 18.70 -60.68 2.93
CA ALA A 835 18.07 -60.99 4.22
C ALA A 835 19.07 -61.50 5.29
N PRO A 836 20.00 -62.44 4.99
CA PRO A 836 21.04 -62.85 5.94
C PRO A 836 21.94 -61.70 6.39
N HIS A 837 22.33 -60.80 5.47
CA HIS A 837 23.16 -59.65 5.79
C HIS A 837 22.44 -58.67 6.73
N LYS A 838 21.15 -58.42 6.51
CA LYS A 838 20.33 -57.57 7.39
C LYS A 838 20.15 -58.17 8.79
N TYR A 839 19.95 -59.49 8.87
CA TYR A 839 19.87 -60.20 10.14
C TYR A 839 21.20 -60.10 10.91
N MET A 840 22.32 -60.31 10.24
CA MET A 840 23.65 -60.25 10.85
C MET A 840 24.01 -58.82 11.29
N ALA A 841 23.63 -57.80 10.51
CA ALA A 841 23.82 -56.41 10.87
C ALA A 841 23.02 -56.01 12.13
N LEU A 842 21.79 -56.52 12.30
CA LEU A 842 21.02 -56.26 13.53
C LEU A 842 21.62 -57.01 14.73
N ASP A 843 22.07 -58.26 14.59
CA ASP A 843 22.75 -58.98 15.68
C ASP A 843 24.03 -58.26 16.13
N GLN A 844 24.79 -57.70 15.18
CA GLN A 844 25.98 -56.91 15.50
C GLN A 844 25.62 -55.61 16.21
N LYS A 845 24.59 -54.88 15.74
CA LYS A 845 24.08 -53.66 16.39
C LYS A 845 23.60 -53.93 17.82
N LEU A 846 22.84 -55.00 18.05
CA LEU A 846 22.37 -55.42 19.37
C LEU A 846 23.51 -55.78 20.33
N LYS A 847 24.62 -56.33 19.83
CA LYS A 847 25.82 -56.62 20.64
C LYS A 847 26.60 -55.36 21.02
N THR A 848 26.57 -54.32 20.18
CA THR A 848 27.30 -53.06 20.39
C THR A 848 26.46 -51.97 21.04
N ASP A 849 25.16 -52.17 21.18
CA ASP A 849 24.24 -51.19 21.79
C ASP A 849 24.57 -50.96 23.26
N GLN A 850 24.66 -49.70 23.71
CA GLN A 850 25.03 -49.34 25.08
C GLN A 850 24.16 -50.01 26.16
N ARG A 851 22.89 -50.31 25.86
CA ARG A 851 21.95 -50.93 26.82
C ARG A 851 22.14 -52.44 26.97
N LEU A 852 22.79 -53.08 26.00
CA LEU A 852 22.98 -54.54 25.93
C LEU A 852 24.45 -54.96 25.90
N SER A 853 25.37 -54.04 25.60
CA SER A 853 26.80 -54.29 25.44
C SER A 853 27.46 -54.80 26.73
N GLU A 854 26.94 -54.45 27.91
CA GLU A 854 27.44 -54.98 29.19
C GLU A 854 27.23 -56.50 29.33
N PHE A 855 26.24 -57.08 28.64
CA PHE A 855 25.91 -58.51 28.73
C PHE A 855 26.52 -59.35 27.60
N PHE A 856 26.83 -58.72 26.46
CA PHE A 856 27.30 -59.39 25.23
C PHE A 856 28.67 -58.91 24.73
N GLY A 857 29.24 -57.89 25.37
CA GLY A 857 30.59 -57.41 25.13
C GLY A 857 31.62 -58.47 25.51
N ALA A 858 32.71 -58.55 24.74
CA ALA A 858 33.79 -59.48 24.99
C ALA A 858 34.37 -59.26 26.40
N THR A 859 34.19 -60.26 27.28
CA THR A 859 35.03 -60.47 28.46
C THR A 859 36.47 -60.67 28.01
N LEU A 860 37.23 -59.58 27.93
CA LEU A 860 38.68 -59.63 28.05
C LEU A 860 39.00 -59.76 29.55
N GLY A 861 39.12 -61.00 30.02
CA GLY A 861 39.70 -61.30 31.33
C GLY A 861 39.12 -62.53 32.02
N ASP A 862 39.52 -63.73 31.59
CA ASP A 862 39.81 -64.81 32.54
C ASP A 862 40.52 -65.99 31.85
N LYS A 863 41.85 -66.03 31.99
CA LYS A 863 42.66 -67.26 32.14
C LYS A 863 44.08 -66.87 32.54
N ARG A 864 44.52 -67.51 33.63
CA ARG A 864 45.89 -67.64 34.14
C ARG A 864 46.92 -67.84 33.06
#